data_AF-A0A7K2D8P8-F1
#
_entry.id   AF-A0A7K2D8P8-F1
#
_cell.length_a   1.000
_cell.length_b   1.000
_cell.length_c   1.000
_cell.angle_alpha   90.00
_cell.angle_beta   90.00
_cell.angle_gamma   90.00
#
_symmetry.space_group_name_H-M   'P 1'
#
loop_
_entity.id
_entity.type
_entity.pdbx_description
1 polymer ?
#
loop_
_entity_poly.entity_id
_entity_poly.type
_entity_poly.pdbx_seq_one_letter_code
_entity_poly.pdbx_strand_id
1 'polypeptide(L)'
;MRLFSHRKRSVHLGPYPLERLPRLAAADARPVDLDSGRLPPRPAEGEEPGPRSAAPAYRLYLDLFNQQRHGPVAPAAPIPDDPVDAARNLKAGLYFLDADMVGCGLIPTDAWTGERQAHRYGVVILIGFTRKLGGSQPGDDWIDGTRQVNAGLRATELAVITAHYIRTLGHDATAHTPDASDLDLDRVALQAGLVEARRGQLRVPYMGGGFELAVVSTDWELDPDAPLARRSPLAAVRSTCGLGWMLGRGGTRAGIGRLNGDHRPLHMGRYPMERIKRVDSPTTLIIEDEVPRVPVRAGGFPRAANGDMGPKFQGDVKVFAWKTPHAQSYVRQIDAMVPHQDGKVATDVDPASADPDRNADALKALAYHLGGDMAGVCRVPTYAWYSHRKDGSVVEPYHANALVILLDQGYETMEGASGDDWVSGAQSMRAYMRGAQIAGIISSHIRSLGYSARSHTNAESDVLHIPLVLHAGLGELSRIGELVLNPFVGPRFKSVVVTTDMPVTPDRHIDFGLQDFCSKCTKCARECPCAAIPFGDKVMFNGAEMWKPDVERCTKYRLGNLRGSACGRCMKTCPFNIEGVLAERALLWAAIKLPFTRRWLARLDDKVGNGSINPVKKWWWDLEWRDGQAIVPPKGTNARDLDMEGDKVAARQQIALYTADMLPPGDAIGVPVKLVRKEALARTEAAETPAEARARVDRA
;
A
#
# COMPACT_ATOMS: atom_id res chain seq x y z
N MET A 1 -18.82 -5.25 -4.73
CA MET A 1 -17.88 -6.23 -5.29
C MET A 1 -17.73 -6.04 -6.79
N ARG A 2 -16.60 -6.50 -7.34
CA ARG A 2 -16.45 -6.66 -8.79
C ARG A 2 -17.27 -7.87 -9.25
N LEU A 3 -18.01 -7.73 -10.35
CA LEU A 3 -18.76 -8.85 -10.95
C LEU A 3 -17.91 -9.63 -11.96
N PHE A 4 -17.02 -8.93 -12.66
CA PHE A 4 -16.12 -9.50 -13.67
C PHE A 4 -14.68 -9.35 -13.21
N SER A 5 -13.87 -10.37 -13.48
CA SER A 5 -12.44 -10.34 -13.20
C SER A 5 -11.69 -9.45 -14.18
N HIS A 6 -10.65 -8.76 -13.71
CA HIS A 6 -9.70 -8.04 -14.53
C HIS A 6 -8.50 -8.90 -14.95
N ARG A 7 -8.48 -10.22 -14.70
CA ARG A 7 -7.33 -11.10 -14.99
C ARG A 7 -6.77 -10.94 -16.41
N LYS A 8 -7.64 -10.66 -17.40
CA LYS A 8 -7.29 -10.46 -18.82
C LYS A 8 -7.12 -8.99 -19.24
N ARG A 9 -7.27 -8.03 -18.34
CA ARG A 9 -7.12 -6.59 -18.61
C ARG A 9 -5.69 -6.16 -18.30
N SER A 10 -4.97 -5.61 -19.27
CA SER A 10 -3.64 -5.04 -19.04
C SER A 10 -3.70 -3.86 -18.06
N VAL A 11 -2.68 -3.71 -17.22
CA VAL A 11 -2.68 -2.72 -16.12
C VAL A 11 -2.75 -1.28 -16.63
N HIS A 12 -2.11 -0.97 -17.75
CA HIS A 12 -2.09 0.37 -18.35
C HIS A 12 -3.48 0.88 -18.80
N LEU A 13 -4.48 0.00 -18.88
CA LEU A 13 -5.86 0.40 -19.21
C LEU A 13 -6.63 0.93 -17.98
N GLY A 14 -6.07 0.78 -16.78
CA GLY A 14 -6.64 1.32 -15.55
C GLY A 14 -7.99 0.73 -15.14
N PRO A 15 -8.61 1.29 -14.10
CA PRO A 15 -9.87 0.80 -13.56
C PRO A 15 -11.10 1.24 -14.37
N TYR A 16 -11.01 2.28 -15.21
CA TYR A 16 -12.14 2.78 -16.02
C TYR A 16 -12.00 2.36 -17.49
N PRO A 17 -13.12 2.13 -18.22
CA PRO A 17 -13.08 1.72 -19.63
C PRO A 17 -12.82 2.90 -20.58
N LEU A 18 -11.69 3.60 -20.41
CA LEU A 18 -11.32 4.76 -21.21
C LEU A 18 -11.12 4.41 -22.69
N GLU A 19 -10.74 3.16 -22.98
CA GLU A 19 -10.58 2.65 -24.34
C GLU A 19 -11.89 2.59 -25.15
N ARG A 20 -13.04 2.75 -24.47
CA ARG A 20 -14.37 2.73 -25.11
C ARG A 20 -14.90 4.13 -25.42
N LEU A 21 -14.18 5.17 -25.04
CA LEU A 21 -14.56 6.55 -25.34
C LEU A 21 -14.17 6.89 -26.79
N PRO A 22 -15.04 7.57 -27.55
CA PRO A 22 -14.68 8.04 -28.87
C PRO A 22 -13.64 9.16 -28.76
N ARG A 23 -12.60 9.10 -29.59
CA ARG A 23 -11.50 10.06 -29.64
C ARG A 23 -11.41 10.68 -31.03
N LEU A 24 -10.78 11.85 -31.12
CA LEU A 24 -10.41 12.45 -32.39
C LEU A 24 -9.36 11.58 -33.10
N ALA A 25 -9.23 11.73 -34.42
CA ALA A 25 -8.36 10.87 -35.23
C ALA A 25 -6.86 11.11 -34.98
N ALA A 26 -6.47 12.33 -34.62
CA ALA A 26 -5.08 12.72 -34.40
C ALA A 26 -4.89 13.27 -32.99
N ALA A 27 -3.72 13.00 -32.40
CA ALA A 27 -3.41 13.41 -31.04
C ALA A 27 -3.07 14.91 -30.89
N ASP A 28 -2.77 15.58 -31.99
CA ASP A 28 -2.57 17.04 -32.09
C ASP A 28 -3.86 17.78 -32.50
N ALA A 29 -4.96 17.05 -32.73
CA ALA A 29 -6.23 17.67 -33.04
C ALA A 29 -6.68 18.59 -31.90
N ARG A 30 -7.27 19.74 -32.25
CA ARG A 30 -7.80 20.66 -31.25
C ARG A 30 -8.99 20.03 -30.51
N PRO A 31 -9.01 20.01 -29.17
CA PRO A 31 -10.15 19.51 -28.41
C PRO A 31 -11.44 20.25 -28.78
N VAL A 32 -12.56 19.52 -28.79
CA VAL A 32 -13.87 20.02 -29.22
C VAL A 32 -14.44 21.01 -28.18
N ASP A 33 -15.31 21.93 -28.63
CA ASP A 33 -16.03 22.90 -27.80
C ASP A 33 -15.12 23.95 -27.09
N LEU A 34 -13.95 24.24 -27.68
CA LEU A 34 -12.99 25.28 -27.25
C LEU A 34 -13.10 26.61 -28.04
N ASP A 35 -14.27 26.92 -28.59
CA ASP A 35 -14.46 27.97 -29.61
C ASP A 35 -14.04 29.39 -29.16
N SER A 36 -14.05 29.68 -27.85
CA SER A 36 -13.68 30.98 -27.28
C SER A 36 -12.27 31.06 -26.66
N GLY A 37 -11.47 29.99 -26.71
CA GLY A 37 -10.12 29.94 -26.11
C GLY A 37 -10.06 29.93 -24.58
N ARG A 38 -11.11 30.38 -23.89
CA ARG A 38 -11.27 30.31 -22.42
C ARG A 38 -11.79 28.92 -22.00
N LEU A 39 -11.05 28.25 -21.13
CA LEU A 39 -11.47 26.96 -20.58
C LEU A 39 -12.60 27.13 -19.56
N PRO A 40 -13.60 26.24 -19.56
CA PRO A 40 -14.55 26.19 -18.47
C PRO A 40 -13.87 25.73 -17.18
N PRO A 41 -14.34 26.15 -16.00
CA PRO A 41 -13.72 25.76 -14.74
C PRO A 41 -13.90 24.26 -14.44
N ARG A 42 -12.99 23.71 -13.65
CA ARG A 42 -13.18 22.42 -12.98
C ARG A 42 -14.26 22.51 -11.88
N PRO A 43 -14.91 21.40 -11.52
CA PRO A 43 -15.71 21.36 -10.31
C PRO A 43 -14.81 21.53 -9.08
N ALA A 44 -15.07 22.54 -8.27
CA ALA A 44 -14.40 22.80 -7.00
C ALA A 44 -15.19 22.18 -5.83
N GLU A 45 -14.54 22.06 -4.68
CA GLU A 45 -15.25 21.76 -3.44
C GLU A 45 -16.12 22.94 -3.04
N GLY A 46 -17.38 22.67 -2.68
CA GLY A 46 -18.36 23.71 -2.35
C GLY A 46 -18.48 24.03 -0.87
N GLU A 47 -17.68 23.37 -0.03
CA GLU A 47 -17.71 23.52 1.43
C GLU A 47 -16.41 24.12 1.92
N GLU A 48 -16.49 24.96 2.94
CA GLU A 48 -15.32 25.60 3.54
C GLU A 48 -14.85 24.80 4.77
N PRO A 49 -13.53 24.68 4.98
CA PRO A 49 -12.98 24.06 6.18
C PRO A 49 -13.53 24.70 7.46
N GLY A 50 -14.14 23.86 8.32
CA GLY A 50 -14.56 24.27 9.66
C GLY A 50 -13.39 24.45 10.64
N PRO A 51 -13.64 24.92 11.87
CA PRO A 51 -12.60 25.17 12.87
C PRO A 51 -11.84 23.91 13.33
N ARG A 52 -12.42 22.72 13.14
CA ARG A 52 -11.82 21.42 13.48
C ARG A 52 -11.30 20.69 12.24
N SER A 53 -11.18 21.38 11.11
CA SER A 53 -10.75 20.76 9.85
C SER A 53 -9.32 20.24 9.93
N ALA A 54 -9.05 19.12 9.26
CA ALA A 54 -7.71 18.61 9.04
C ALA A 54 -6.94 19.39 7.95
N ALA A 55 -7.55 20.38 7.27
CA ALA A 55 -6.95 21.15 6.17
C ALA A 55 -5.52 21.67 6.47
N PRO A 56 -5.20 22.22 7.66
CA PRO A 56 -3.84 22.70 7.94
C PRO A 56 -2.77 21.61 7.89
N ALA A 57 -3.12 20.35 8.16
CA ALA A 57 -2.19 19.23 8.21
C ALA A 57 -1.65 18.83 6.81
N TYR A 58 -2.31 19.24 5.72
CA TYR A 58 -1.89 18.92 4.35
C TYR A 58 -0.67 19.74 3.88
N ARG A 59 -0.53 20.98 4.39
CA ARG A 59 0.44 21.96 3.87
C ARG A 59 1.87 21.43 3.86
N LEU A 60 2.30 20.83 4.97
CA LEU A 60 3.64 20.27 5.11
C LEU A 60 3.96 19.27 3.99
N TYR A 61 3.05 18.35 3.71
CA TYR A 61 3.27 17.30 2.72
C TYR A 61 3.24 17.85 1.29
N LEU A 62 2.34 18.79 0.99
CA LEU A 62 2.35 19.51 -0.29
C LEU A 62 3.70 20.20 -0.52
N ASP A 63 4.21 20.91 0.49
CA ASP A 63 5.47 21.64 0.39
C ASP A 63 6.66 20.68 0.17
N LEU A 64 6.72 19.57 0.92
CA LEU A 64 7.75 18.54 0.78
C LEU A 64 7.79 17.94 -0.63
N PHE A 65 6.63 17.68 -1.24
CA PHE A 65 6.56 17.17 -2.61
C PHE A 65 6.88 18.25 -3.64
N ASN A 66 6.36 19.47 -3.47
CA ASN A 66 6.58 20.58 -4.39
C ASN A 66 8.07 21.00 -4.48
N GLN A 67 8.85 20.79 -3.43
CA GLN A 67 10.31 20.98 -3.44
C GLN A 67 11.06 20.00 -4.35
N GLN A 68 10.42 18.90 -4.78
CA GLN A 68 11.04 17.80 -5.52
C GLN A 68 10.50 17.64 -6.95
N ARG A 69 9.80 18.66 -7.47
CA ARG A 69 9.18 18.64 -8.82
C ARG A 69 10.18 18.36 -9.94
N HIS A 70 11.40 18.87 -9.81
CA HIS A 70 12.51 18.71 -10.76
C HIS A 70 13.73 18.11 -10.05
N GLY A 71 14.78 17.76 -10.78
CA GLY A 71 16.00 17.20 -10.21
C GLY A 71 16.97 16.68 -11.26
N PRO A 72 18.07 16.04 -10.84
CA PRO A 72 19.07 15.52 -11.77
C PRO A 72 18.49 14.36 -12.60
N VAL A 73 18.97 14.25 -13.83
CA VAL A 73 18.68 13.17 -14.78
C VAL A 73 19.80 12.15 -14.73
N ALA A 74 19.45 10.87 -14.64
CA ALA A 74 20.41 9.77 -14.64
C ALA A 74 20.91 9.46 -16.06
N PRO A 75 21.94 8.61 -16.22
CA PRO A 75 22.24 8.02 -17.52
C PRO A 75 21.05 7.22 -18.08
N ALA A 76 20.96 7.16 -19.41
CA ALA A 76 19.89 6.44 -20.11
C ALA A 76 19.80 4.96 -19.69
N ALA A 77 18.59 4.52 -19.35
CA ALA A 77 18.31 3.15 -18.95
C ALA A 77 18.25 2.19 -20.15
N PRO A 78 18.60 0.91 -19.99
CA PRO A 78 18.50 -0.10 -21.04
C PRO A 78 17.06 -0.62 -21.18
N ILE A 79 16.16 0.24 -21.66
CA ILE A 79 14.74 -0.05 -21.89
C ILE A 79 14.43 -0.05 -23.40
N PRO A 80 13.31 -0.67 -23.83
CA PRO A 80 12.88 -0.60 -25.23
C PRO A 80 12.64 0.85 -25.67
N ASP A 81 13.16 1.21 -26.84
CA ASP A 81 12.92 2.50 -27.49
C ASP A 81 11.62 2.44 -28.31
N ASP A 82 10.49 2.25 -27.60
CA ASP A 82 9.14 2.23 -28.18
C ASP A 82 8.23 3.19 -27.37
N PRO A 83 7.78 4.31 -27.98
CA PRO A 83 6.88 5.27 -27.34
C PRO A 83 5.57 4.67 -26.81
N VAL A 84 5.08 3.58 -27.43
CA VAL A 84 3.87 2.87 -26.99
C VAL A 84 4.13 2.14 -25.67
N ASP A 85 5.26 1.44 -25.57
CA ASP A 85 5.63 0.72 -24.34
C ASP A 85 5.99 1.69 -23.21
N ALA A 86 6.64 2.82 -23.52
CA ALA A 86 6.87 3.90 -22.56
C ALA A 86 5.55 4.44 -21.98
N ALA A 87 4.59 4.80 -22.84
CA ALA A 87 3.28 5.29 -22.41
C ALA A 87 2.52 4.24 -21.58
N ARG A 88 2.56 2.95 -21.97
CA ARG A 88 1.94 1.86 -21.22
C ARG A 88 2.58 1.65 -19.86
N ASN A 89 3.91 1.70 -19.77
CA ASN A 89 4.64 1.55 -18.51
C ASN A 89 4.28 2.68 -17.53
N LEU A 90 4.31 3.93 -17.99
CA LEU A 90 3.97 5.10 -17.17
C LEU A 90 2.52 5.06 -16.68
N LYS A 91 1.56 4.76 -17.57
CA LYS A 91 0.16 4.57 -17.20
C LYS A 91 0.00 3.47 -16.15
N ALA A 92 0.62 2.31 -16.37
CA ALA A 92 0.54 1.19 -15.43
C ALA A 92 1.16 1.51 -14.07
N GLY A 93 2.31 2.21 -14.05
CA GLY A 93 2.97 2.66 -12.82
C GLY A 93 2.11 3.63 -12.02
N LEU A 94 1.45 4.58 -12.69
CA LEU A 94 0.53 5.52 -12.05
C LEU A 94 -0.74 4.83 -11.53
N TYR A 95 -1.30 3.85 -12.24
CA TYR A 95 -2.41 3.03 -11.72
C TYR A 95 -1.98 2.14 -10.55
N PHE A 96 -0.73 1.65 -10.54
CA PHE A 96 -0.15 0.95 -9.41
C PHE A 96 0.01 1.86 -8.18
N LEU A 97 0.16 3.16 -8.41
CA LEU A 97 0.12 4.21 -7.40
C LEU A 97 -1.30 4.79 -7.21
N ASP A 98 -2.35 4.04 -7.55
CA ASP A 98 -3.74 4.38 -7.25
C ASP A 98 -4.24 5.69 -7.90
N ALA A 99 -3.73 6.06 -9.09
CA ALA A 99 -4.38 7.08 -9.92
C ALA A 99 -5.79 6.64 -10.36
N ASP A 100 -6.76 7.56 -10.41
CA ASP A 100 -8.09 7.24 -10.94
C ASP A 100 -8.04 7.11 -12.47
N MET A 101 -7.45 8.09 -13.15
CA MET A 101 -7.26 8.07 -14.61
C MET A 101 -5.91 8.68 -14.99
N VAL A 102 -5.33 8.13 -16.05
CA VAL A 102 -4.03 8.55 -16.58
C VAL A 102 -4.11 8.61 -18.09
N GLY A 103 -3.50 9.67 -18.65
CA GLY A 103 -3.38 9.89 -20.09
C GLY A 103 -1.98 10.39 -20.42
N CYS A 104 -1.50 10.07 -21.62
CA CYS A 104 -0.30 10.68 -22.19
C CYS A 104 -0.77 11.58 -23.32
N GLY A 105 -0.21 12.78 -23.47
CA GLY A 105 -0.64 13.70 -24.52
C GLY A 105 0.49 14.62 -24.96
N LEU A 106 0.29 15.29 -26.09
CA LEU A 106 1.13 16.41 -26.48
C LEU A 106 0.85 17.60 -25.56
N ILE A 107 1.88 18.39 -25.26
CA ILE A 107 1.71 19.67 -24.56
C ILE A 107 1.48 20.76 -25.63
N PRO A 108 0.27 21.37 -25.71
CA PRO A 108 0.04 22.48 -26.63
C PRO A 108 0.97 23.65 -26.32
N THR A 109 1.45 24.34 -27.36
CA THR A 109 2.33 25.51 -27.17
C THR A 109 1.71 26.57 -26.27
N ASP A 110 0.39 26.76 -26.36
CA ASP A 110 -0.39 27.72 -25.58
C ASP A 110 -0.87 27.17 -24.22
N ALA A 111 -0.43 25.98 -23.83
CA ALA A 111 -0.60 25.47 -22.47
C ALA A 111 0.52 25.91 -21.53
N TRP A 112 1.64 26.42 -22.03
CA TRP A 112 2.69 26.98 -21.18
C TRP A 112 2.27 28.34 -20.64
N THR A 113 2.12 28.43 -19.31
CA THR A 113 1.77 29.65 -18.57
C THR A 113 2.98 30.31 -17.90
N GLY A 114 4.04 29.52 -17.68
CA GLY A 114 5.31 29.95 -17.07
C GLY A 114 6.51 29.70 -17.99
N GLU A 115 7.61 29.23 -17.42
CA GLU A 115 8.82 28.91 -18.18
C GLU A 115 8.58 27.72 -19.12
N ARG A 116 8.78 27.94 -20.42
CA ARG A 116 8.64 26.89 -21.43
C ARG A 116 9.90 26.03 -21.50
N GLN A 117 9.76 24.77 -21.10
CA GLN A 117 10.82 23.77 -21.23
C GLN A 117 10.78 23.11 -22.63
N ALA A 118 11.85 22.42 -23.02
CA ALA A 118 11.91 21.64 -24.26
C ALA A 118 11.12 20.30 -24.17
N HIS A 119 10.05 20.29 -23.39
CA HIS A 119 9.21 19.12 -23.15
C HIS A 119 8.02 19.12 -24.12
N ARG A 120 7.90 18.05 -24.90
CA ARG A 120 6.82 17.88 -25.89
C ARG A 120 5.66 17.05 -25.34
N TYR A 121 5.95 16.15 -24.42
CA TYR A 121 5.00 15.15 -23.93
C TYR A 121 4.60 15.42 -22.48
N GLY A 122 3.33 15.20 -22.18
CA GLY A 122 2.74 15.35 -20.85
C GLY A 122 2.07 14.05 -20.40
N VAL A 123 2.39 13.59 -19.19
CA VAL A 123 1.68 12.51 -18.50
C VAL A 123 0.68 13.15 -17.54
N VAL A 124 -0.61 13.08 -17.86
CA VAL A 124 -1.69 13.67 -17.08
C VAL A 124 -2.20 12.68 -16.05
N ILE A 125 -2.24 13.13 -14.80
CA ILE A 125 -2.70 12.37 -13.63
C ILE A 125 -3.99 13.01 -13.14
N LEU A 126 -5.04 12.20 -12.98
CA LEU A 126 -6.33 12.65 -12.48
C LEU A 126 -6.70 11.87 -11.22
N ILE A 127 -7.08 12.63 -10.18
CA ILE A 127 -7.56 12.09 -8.90
C ILE A 127 -8.95 12.66 -8.61
N GLY A 128 -9.93 11.78 -8.38
CA GLY A 128 -11.28 12.17 -7.99
C GLY A 128 -11.35 12.61 -6.53
N PHE A 129 -12.30 13.49 -6.23
CA PHE A 129 -12.63 13.81 -4.84
C PHE A 129 -13.11 12.56 -4.12
N THR A 130 -12.79 12.48 -2.83
CA THR A 130 -13.36 11.47 -1.96
C THR A 130 -14.87 11.68 -1.87
N ARG A 131 -15.59 10.57 -1.80
CA ARG A 131 -17.05 10.58 -1.76
C ARG A 131 -17.59 11.29 -0.51
N LYS A 132 -18.73 11.96 -0.66
CA LYS A 132 -19.58 12.45 0.43
C LYS A 132 -20.94 11.76 0.37
N LEU A 133 -21.43 11.27 1.50
CA LEU A 133 -22.81 10.79 1.62
C LEU A 133 -23.72 11.94 2.07
N GLY A 134 -25.02 11.81 1.82
CA GLY A 134 -26.00 12.76 2.35
C GLY A 134 -26.18 12.59 3.87
N GLY A 135 -26.40 13.70 4.57
CA GLY A 135 -26.54 13.74 6.03
C GLY A 135 -25.20 13.83 6.76
N SER A 136 -25.25 14.05 8.08
CA SER A 136 -24.05 14.11 8.92
C SER A 136 -23.45 12.71 9.12
N GLN A 137 -22.14 12.60 8.97
CA GLN A 137 -21.34 11.40 9.18
C GLN A 137 -20.21 11.67 10.21
N PRO A 138 -19.72 10.62 10.89
CA PRO A 138 -18.53 10.75 11.73
C PRO A 138 -17.32 11.25 10.94
N GLY A 139 -16.64 12.27 11.47
CA GLY A 139 -15.45 12.90 10.89
C GLY A 139 -15.73 13.98 9.83
N ASP A 140 -16.99 14.28 9.52
CA ASP A 140 -17.33 15.34 8.55
C ASP A 140 -16.74 16.69 8.95
N ASP A 141 -16.71 17.04 10.24
CA ASP A 141 -16.13 18.30 10.72
C ASP A 141 -14.60 18.40 10.57
N TRP A 142 -13.93 17.27 10.30
CA TRP A 142 -12.51 17.20 9.99
C TRP A 142 -12.26 17.21 8.46
N ILE A 143 -13.19 16.69 7.68
CA ILE A 143 -13.04 16.34 6.24
C ILE A 143 -13.73 17.35 5.31
N ASP A 144 -14.83 17.94 5.74
CA ASP A 144 -15.56 18.90 4.92
C ASP A 144 -14.69 20.14 4.64
N GLY A 145 -14.60 20.50 3.35
CA GLY A 145 -13.68 21.51 2.84
C GLY A 145 -12.27 21.00 2.52
N THR A 146 -11.97 19.69 2.66
CA THR A 146 -10.63 19.14 2.41
C THR A 146 -10.52 18.19 1.22
N ARG A 147 -11.60 17.84 0.54
CA ARG A 147 -11.61 16.89 -0.59
C ARG A 147 -10.78 17.38 -1.77
N GLN A 148 -10.82 18.68 -2.05
CA GLN A 148 -10.05 19.25 -3.14
C GLN A 148 -8.55 19.23 -2.82
N VAL A 149 -8.13 19.73 -1.65
CA VAL A 149 -6.71 19.68 -1.25
C VAL A 149 -6.20 18.25 -1.09
N ASN A 150 -7.05 17.31 -0.66
CA ASN A 150 -6.71 15.89 -0.57
C ASN A 150 -6.45 15.27 -1.95
N ALA A 151 -7.33 15.52 -2.93
CA ALA A 151 -7.13 15.07 -4.30
C ALA A 151 -5.89 15.74 -4.93
N GLY A 152 -5.66 17.02 -4.63
CA GLY A 152 -4.50 17.78 -5.10
C GLY A 152 -3.17 17.29 -4.52
N LEU A 153 -3.14 16.99 -3.22
CA LEU A 153 -2.00 16.34 -2.56
C LEU A 153 -1.68 15.00 -3.21
N ARG A 154 -2.71 14.19 -3.47
CA ARG A 154 -2.52 12.89 -4.12
C ARG A 154 -1.96 13.07 -5.54
N ALA A 155 -2.55 13.94 -6.35
CA ALA A 155 -2.06 14.21 -7.71
C ALA A 155 -0.60 14.71 -7.70
N THR A 156 -0.26 15.56 -6.73
CA THR A 156 1.09 16.11 -6.52
C THR A 156 2.10 15.01 -6.18
N GLU A 157 1.78 14.13 -5.23
CA GLU A 157 2.61 13.00 -4.86
C GLU A 157 2.92 12.11 -6.08
N LEU A 158 1.89 11.73 -6.84
CA LEU A 158 2.05 10.88 -8.03
C LEU A 158 2.90 11.56 -9.10
N ALA A 159 2.71 12.86 -9.33
CA ALA A 159 3.47 13.61 -10.34
C ALA A 159 4.95 13.69 -9.98
N VAL A 160 5.27 13.99 -8.72
CA VAL A 160 6.66 14.10 -8.23
C VAL A 160 7.38 12.75 -8.31
N ILE A 161 6.70 11.68 -7.90
CA ILE A 161 7.23 10.31 -7.96
C ILE A 161 7.47 9.88 -9.41
N THR A 162 6.52 10.14 -10.31
CA THR A 162 6.65 9.78 -11.72
C THR A 162 7.70 10.62 -12.43
N ALA A 163 7.80 11.92 -12.15
CA ALA A 163 8.87 12.75 -12.69
C ALA A 163 10.25 12.24 -12.24
N HIS A 164 10.39 11.87 -10.96
CA HIS A 164 11.63 11.25 -10.48
C HIS A 164 11.91 9.91 -11.17
N TYR A 165 10.89 9.06 -11.36
CA TYR A 165 11.03 7.80 -12.08
C TYR A 165 11.52 8.00 -13.52
N ILE A 166 10.94 8.94 -14.26
CA ILE A 166 11.38 9.27 -15.64
C ILE A 166 12.85 9.74 -15.65
N ARG A 167 13.23 10.61 -14.69
CA ARG A 167 14.63 11.05 -14.55
C ARG A 167 15.59 9.92 -14.22
N THR A 168 15.16 8.92 -13.44
CA THR A 168 15.98 7.72 -13.19
C THR A 168 16.10 6.81 -14.41
N LEU A 169 15.28 6.99 -15.44
CA LEU A 169 15.42 6.30 -16.73
C LEU A 169 16.29 7.08 -17.73
N GLY A 170 16.70 8.29 -17.38
CA GLY A 170 17.59 9.14 -18.16
C GLY A 170 16.91 10.12 -19.12
N HIS A 171 15.66 10.46 -18.83
CA HIS A 171 14.90 11.48 -19.55
C HIS A 171 14.60 12.67 -18.64
N ASP A 172 14.64 13.90 -19.16
CA ASP A 172 14.28 15.06 -18.37
C ASP A 172 12.77 15.09 -18.11
N ALA A 173 12.39 15.45 -16.89
CA ALA A 173 11.00 15.51 -16.50
C ALA A 173 10.74 16.45 -15.33
N THR A 174 9.65 17.21 -15.42
CA THR A 174 9.19 18.15 -14.40
C THR A 174 7.76 17.84 -13.99
N ALA A 175 7.52 17.76 -12.67
CA ALA A 175 6.16 17.70 -12.13
C ALA A 175 5.52 19.09 -12.06
N HIS A 176 4.30 19.19 -12.57
CA HIS A 176 3.42 20.36 -12.53
C HIS A 176 2.21 20.00 -11.66
N THR A 177 2.07 20.71 -10.55
CA THR A 177 1.10 20.41 -9.49
C THR A 177 0.04 21.51 -9.43
N PRO A 178 -1.11 21.30 -8.77
CA PRO A 178 -2.14 22.34 -8.65
C PRO A 178 -1.62 23.69 -8.13
N ASP A 179 -0.66 23.65 -7.19
CA ASP A 179 -0.13 24.84 -6.53
C ASP A 179 1.18 25.36 -7.15
N ALA A 180 1.84 24.57 -8.01
CA ALA A 180 3.12 24.94 -8.61
C ALA A 180 3.25 24.36 -10.03
N SER A 181 2.92 25.19 -11.03
CA SER A 181 2.87 24.77 -12.43
C SER A 181 3.24 25.90 -13.39
N ASP A 182 4.09 25.57 -14.37
CA ASP A 182 4.32 26.37 -15.58
C ASP A 182 3.37 25.99 -16.74
N LEU A 183 2.37 25.15 -16.47
CA LEU A 183 1.37 24.65 -17.41
C LEU A 183 -0.07 24.94 -16.96
N ASP A 184 -0.93 25.25 -17.92
CA ASP A 184 -2.38 25.10 -17.81
C ASP A 184 -2.74 23.59 -17.83
N LEU A 185 -2.88 23.01 -16.63
CA LEU A 185 -3.14 21.59 -16.43
C LEU A 185 -4.43 21.12 -17.12
N ASP A 186 -5.45 21.98 -17.15
CA ASP A 186 -6.75 21.67 -17.74
C ASP A 186 -6.65 21.55 -19.26
N ARG A 187 -5.85 22.43 -19.89
CA ARG A 187 -5.57 22.38 -21.32
C ARG A 187 -4.83 21.11 -21.72
N VAL A 188 -3.82 20.72 -20.95
CA VAL A 188 -3.09 19.47 -21.22
C VAL A 188 -4.00 18.24 -20.99
N ALA A 189 -4.86 18.26 -19.98
CA ALA A 189 -5.81 17.18 -19.73
C ALA A 189 -6.87 17.02 -20.83
N LEU A 190 -7.32 18.12 -21.43
CA LEU A 190 -8.17 18.10 -22.62
C LEU A 190 -7.42 17.49 -23.82
N GLN A 191 -6.16 17.88 -24.01
CA GLN A 191 -5.33 17.36 -25.10
C GLN A 191 -5.07 15.86 -24.96
N ALA A 192 -4.78 15.37 -23.75
CA ALA A 192 -4.62 13.95 -23.45
C ALA A 192 -5.95 13.15 -23.44
N GLY A 193 -7.09 13.83 -23.65
CA GLY A 193 -8.41 13.21 -23.70
C GLY A 193 -8.82 12.49 -22.41
N LEU A 194 -8.52 13.10 -21.25
CA LEU A 194 -9.04 12.64 -19.96
C LEU A 194 -10.29 13.39 -19.52
N VAL A 195 -10.42 14.65 -19.91
CA VAL A 195 -11.55 15.52 -19.57
C VAL A 195 -12.25 16.02 -20.83
N GLU A 196 -13.50 16.45 -20.68
CA GLU A 196 -14.28 17.09 -21.74
C GLU A 196 -14.90 18.40 -21.23
N ALA A 197 -14.96 19.41 -22.09
CA ALA A 197 -15.70 20.63 -21.84
C ALA A 197 -17.17 20.41 -22.20
N ARG A 198 -18.09 20.50 -21.23
CA ARG A 198 -19.52 20.31 -21.51
C ARG A 198 -20.40 21.13 -20.59
N ARG A 199 -21.31 21.91 -21.19
CA ARG A 199 -22.26 22.81 -20.48
C ARG A 199 -21.53 23.81 -19.56
N GLY A 200 -20.44 24.41 -20.05
CA GLY A 200 -19.69 25.44 -19.31
C GLY A 200 -18.86 24.92 -18.13
N GLN A 201 -18.62 23.61 -18.03
CA GLN A 201 -17.76 23.01 -16.99
C GLN A 201 -16.89 21.90 -17.58
N LEU A 202 -15.69 21.71 -17.02
CA LEU A 202 -14.90 20.50 -17.28
C LEU A 202 -15.50 19.30 -16.55
N ARG A 203 -15.51 18.16 -17.23
CA ARG A 203 -16.05 16.91 -16.71
C ARG A 203 -15.14 15.74 -17.03
N VAL A 204 -15.17 14.74 -16.16
CA VAL A 204 -14.46 13.48 -16.33
C VAL A 204 -15.47 12.42 -16.76
N PRO A 205 -15.27 11.71 -17.87
CA PRO A 205 -16.09 10.56 -18.21
C PRO A 205 -16.09 9.53 -17.09
N TYR A 206 -17.23 8.87 -16.83
CA TYR A 206 -17.39 7.84 -15.79
C TYR A 206 -17.29 8.30 -14.32
N MET A 207 -16.95 9.56 -14.05
CA MET A 207 -16.86 10.12 -12.70
C MET A 207 -17.76 11.35 -12.56
N GLY A 208 -18.59 11.39 -11.52
CA GLY A 208 -19.57 12.46 -11.31
C GLY A 208 -19.15 13.56 -10.32
N GLY A 209 -18.10 13.32 -9.53
CA GLY A 209 -17.59 14.26 -8.53
C GLY A 209 -16.57 15.27 -9.09
N GLY A 210 -16.06 16.13 -8.22
CA GLY A 210 -14.90 16.96 -8.53
C GLY A 210 -13.61 16.15 -8.63
N PHE A 211 -12.56 16.77 -9.13
CA PHE A 211 -11.28 16.13 -9.39
C PHE A 211 -10.14 17.15 -9.39
N GLU A 212 -8.94 16.67 -9.07
CA GLU A 212 -7.69 17.40 -9.22
C GLU A 212 -6.80 16.78 -10.29
N LEU A 213 -5.91 17.61 -10.84
CA LEU A 213 -4.98 17.25 -11.90
C LEU A 213 -3.55 17.55 -11.49
N ALA A 214 -2.63 16.73 -11.99
CA ALA A 214 -1.21 17.08 -12.08
C ALA A 214 -0.67 16.57 -13.42
N VAL A 215 0.41 17.18 -13.90
CA VAL A 215 1.03 16.81 -15.17
C VAL A 215 2.52 16.60 -14.97
N VAL A 216 3.09 15.56 -15.55
CA VAL A 216 4.55 15.43 -15.70
C VAL A 216 4.91 15.78 -17.13
N SER A 217 5.61 16.89 -17.34
CA SER A 217 6.18 17.22 -18.64
C SER A 217 7.52 16.51 -18.81
N THR A 218 7.84 16.05 -20.01
CA THR A 218 9.10 15.32 -20.28
C THR A 218 9.57 15.47 -21.73
N ASP A 219 10.88 15.29 -21.93
CA ASP A 219 11.49 15.09 -23.23
C ASP A 219 11.36 13.64 -23.75
N TRP A 220 10.96 12.69 -22.89
CA TRP A 220 10.79 11.30 -23.26
C TRP A 220 9.68 11.16 -24.30
N GLU A 221 9.99 10.52 -25.43
CA GLU A 221 9.01 10.27 -26.48
C GLU A 221 7.94 9.27 -26.02
N LEU A 222 6.67 9.69 -26.08
CA LEU A 222 5.51 8.90 -25.67
C LEU A 222 4.49 8.80 -26.81
N ASP A 223 3.76 7.67 -26.88
CA ASP A 223 2.56 7.55 -27.71
C ASP A 223 1.40 8.36 -27.08
N PRO A 224 0.97 9.48 -27.69
CA PRO A 224 -0.04 10.34 -27.11
C PRO A 224 -1.45 9.80 -27.35
N ASP A 225 -2.27 9.79 -26.30
CA ASP A 225 -3.72 9.62 -26.41
C ASP A 225 -4.33 10.80 -27.15
N ALA A 226 -5.30 10.52 -28.03
CA ALA A 226 -6.01 11.57 -28.73
C ALA A 226 -7.12 12.21 -27.85
N PRO A 227 -7.43 13.51 -28.03
CA PRO A 227 -8.51 14.19 -27.33
C PRO A 227 -9.86 13.47 -27.50
N LEU A 228 -10.76 13.66 -26.54
CA LEU A 228 -12.11 13.10 -26.63
C LEU A 228 -12.92 13.76 -27.75
N ALA A 229 -13.62 12.93 -28.54
CA ALA A 229 -14.57 13.41 -29.53
C ALA A 229 -15.92 13.72 -28.89
N ARG A 230 -16.70 14.62 -29.51
CA ARG A 230 -18.07 14.91 -29.07
C ARG A 230 -18.92 13.65 -29.10
N ARG A 231 -19.53 13.31 -27.97
CA ARG A 231 -20.26 12.05 -27.80
C ARG A 231 -21.71 12.18 -28.25
N SER A 232 -22.08 11.39 -29.27
CA SER A 232 -23.49 11.22 -29.66
C SER A 232 -24.25 10.41 -28.60
N PRO A 233 -25.61 10.48 -28.57
CA PRO A 233 -26.40 9.65 -27.66
C PRO A 233 -26.09 8.15 -27.78
N LEU A 234 -25.88 7.66 -29.00
CA LEU A 234 -25.51 6.26 -29.25
C LEU A 234 -24.12 5.93 -28.69
N ALA A 235 -23.14 6.83 -28.86
CA ALA A 235 -21.80 6.66 -28.29
C ALA A 235 -21.83 6.66 -26.75
N ALA A 236 -22.69 7.47 -26.14
CA ALA A 236 -22.89 7.47 -24.69
C ALA A 236 -23.44 6.12 -24.19
N VAL A 237 -24.45 5.56 -24.86
CA VAL A 237 -25.00 4.23 -24.53
C VAL A 237 -23.97 3.11 -24.70
N ARG A 238 -23.00 3.26 -25.61
CA ARG A 238 -21.90 2.30 -25.79
C ARG A 238 -20.75 2.48 -24.79
N SER A 239 -20.69 3.62 -24.09
CA SER A 239 -19.60 3.99 -23.17
C SER A 239 -20.13 4.32 -21.77
N THR A 240 -20.31 5.60 -21.44
CA THR A 240 -20.61 6.09 -20.08
C THR A 240 -22.03 5.85 -19.59
N CYS A 241 -22.93 5.38 -20.44
CA CYS A 241 -24.31 5.04 -20.05
C CYS A 241 -24.64 3.57 -20.34
N GLY A 242 -23.65 2.78 -20.78
CA GLY A 242 -23.87 1.40 -21.17
C GLY A 242 -23.96 0.44 -19.99
N LEU A 243 -24.83 -0.56 -20.09
CA LEU A 243 -24.93 -1.66 -19.13
C LEU A 243 -23.58 -2.36 -18.87
N GLY A 244 -22.73 -2.42 -19.91
CA GLY A 244 -21.37 -2.94 -19.80
C GLY A 244 -20.53 -2.21 -18.75
N TRP A 245 -20.52 -0.87 -18.74
CA TRP A 245 -19.81 -0.10 -17.71
C TRP A 245 -20.56 -0.14 -16.37
N MET A 246 -21.89 -0.03 -16.37
CA MET A 246 -22.69 -0.07 -15.15
C MET A 246 -22.41 -1.32 -14.30
N LEU A 247 -22.18 -2.46 -14.94
CA LEU A 247 -21.85 -3.73 -14.29
C LEU A 247 -20.33 -4.04 -14.19
N GLY A 248 -19.47 -3.19 -14.75
CA GLY A 248 -18.00 -3.39 -14.72
C GLY A 248 -17.48 -4.47 -15.68
N ARG A 249 -18.15 -4.69 -16.83
CA ARG A 249 -17.75 -5.66 -17.85
C ARG A 249 -16.33 -5.41 -18.32
N GLY A 250 -15.49 -6.45 -18.28
CA GLY A 250 -14.06 -6.39 -18.61
C GLY A 250 -13.16 -6.15 -17.39
N GLY A 251 -13.70 -6.24 -16.18
CA GLY A 251 -12.94 -6.05 -14.94
C GLY A 251 -12.73 -4.58 -14.56
N THR A 252 -13.59 -3.68 -15.06
CA THR A 252 -13.53 -2.25 -14.75
C THR A 252 -14.35 -1.92 -13.50
N ARG A 253 -14.12 -0.76 -12.92
CA ARG A 253 -15.00 -0.16 -11.92
C ARG A 253 -16.41 -0.08 -12.48
N ALA A 254 -17.38 -0.50 -11.67
CA ALA A 254 -18.79 -0.51 -12.05
C ALA A 254 -19.37 0.91 -11.92
N GLY A 255 -20.20 1.32 -12.88
CA GLY A 255 -20.93 2.59 -12.77
C GLY A 255 -21.99 2.60 -11.66
N ILE A 256 -22.47 1.42 -11.24
CA ILE A 256 -23.36 1.29 -10.08
C ILE A 256 -22.54 1.40 -8.80
N GLY A 257 -22.59 2.56 -8.13
CA GLY A 257 -21.77 2.83 -6.94
C GLY A 257 -21.96 1.84 -5.79
N ARG A 258 -23.17 1.25 -5.65
CA ARG A 258 -23.43 0.20 -4.64
C ARG A 258 -22.53 -1.02 -4.83
N LEU A 259 -22.14 -1.35 -6.07
CA LEU A 259 -21.17 -2.41 -6.36
C LEU A 259 -19.74 -2.02 -5.97
N ASN A 260 -19.40 -0.75 -5.81
CA ASN A 260 -18.08 -0.35 -5.34
C ASN A 260 -18.02 -0.18 -3.81
N GLY A 261 -19.17 -0.18 -3.14
CA GLY A 261 -19.30 0.10 -1.71
C GLY A 261 -19.66 1.56 -1.40
N ASP A 262 -19.99 2.35 -2.42
CA ASP A 262 -20.11 3.82 -2.32
C ASP A 262 -21.28 4.28 -1.43
N HIS A 263 -22.17 3.37 -1.03
CA HIS A 263 -23.31 3.60 -0.13
C HIS A 263 -22.98 3.50 1.36
N ARG A 264 -21.80 2.97 1.71
CA ARG A 264 -21.41 2.72 3.11
C ARG A 264 -20.89 4.01 3.76
N PRO A 265 -21.18 4.32 5.03
CA PRO A 265 -20.49 5.39 5.74
C PRO A 265 -18.97 5.32 5.59
N LEU A 266 -18.28 6.47 5.56
CA LEU A 266 -16.84 6.48 5.28
C LEU A 266 -16.04 5.74 6.35
N HIS A 267 -16.36 5.94 7.63
CA HIS A 267 -15.72 5.25 8.78
C HIS A 267 -15.83 3.71 8.73
N MET A 268 -16.78 3.15 7.98
CA MET A 268 -16.93 1.70 7.81
C MET A 268 -16.04 1.11 6.70
N GLY A 269 -15.32 1.95 5.95
CA GLY A 269 -14.45 1.54 4.86
C GLY A 269 -15.15 0.80 3.72
N ARG A 270 -14.35 0.35 2.76
CA ARG A 270 -14.82 -0.40 1.58
C ARG A 270 -15.17 -1.86 1.91
N TYR A 271 -14.41 -2.46 2.80
CA TYR A 271 -14.52 -3.88 3.14
C TYR A 271 -15.48 -4.09 4.31
N PRO A 272 -16.39 -5.07 4.24
CA PRO A 272 -17.44 -5.25 5.25
C PRO A 272 -16.92 -5.96 6.51
N MET A 273 -15.95 -5.35 7.22
CA MET A 273 -15.36 -5.87 8.45
C MET A 273 -16.38 -6.04 9.58
N GLU A 274 -17.50 -5.30 9.55
CA GLU A 274 -18.62 -5.45 10.49
C GLU A 274 -19.31 -6.81 10.40
N ARG A 275 -19.12 -7.56 9.32
CA ARG A 275 -19.70 -8.90 9.12
C ARG A 275 -18.83 -10.03 9.66
N ILE A 276 -17.61 -9.73 10.08
CA ILE A 276 -16.69 -10.70 10.66
C ILE A 276 -17.01 -10.83 12.14
N LYS A 277 -16.97 -12.06 12.65
CA LYS A 277 -17.24 -12.33 14.07
C LYS A 277 -16.18 -11.63 14.91
N ARG A 278 -16.64 -10.91 15.93
CA ARG A 278 -15.80 -10.22 16.92
C ARG A 278 -15.67 -11.09 18.17
N VAL A 279 -14.50 -11.06 18.78
CA VAL A 279 -14.16 -11.81 20.00
C VAL A 279 -13.36 -10.89 20.92
N ASP A 280 -13.41 -11.14 22.23
CA ASP A 280 -12.81 -10.24 23.24
C ASP A 280 -11.31 -10.50 23.47
N SER A 281 -10.79 -11.60 22.93
CA SER A 281 -9.37 -11.95 22.96
C SER A 281 -8.93 -12.52 21.61
N PRO A 282 -7.64 -12.39 21.25
CA PRO A 282 -7.13 -12.96 20.00
C PRO A 282 -7.37 -14.47 19.90
N THR A 283 -7.45 -14.99 18.68
CA THR A 283 -7.60 -16.44 18.42
C THR A 283 -6.33 -17.26 18.67
N THR A 284 -5.23 -16.61 19.05
CA THR A 284 -3.96 -17.21 19.48
C THR A 284 -3.64 -16.73 20.89
N LEU A 285 -3.17 -17.64 21.75
CA LEU A 285 -2.81 -17.31 23.13
C LEU A 285 -1.70 -16.25 23.19
N ILE A 286 -1.87 -15.25 24.06
CA ILE A 286 -0.84 -14.30 24.45
C ILE A 286 -0.87 -14.23 25.97
N ILE A 287 0.23 -14.62 26.60
CA ILE A 287 0.43 -14.49 28.06
C ILE A 287 1.21 -13.20 28.26
N GLU A 288 0.52 -12.08 28.47
CA GLU A 288 1.11 -10.74 28.38
C GLU A 288 2.34 -10.56 29.28
N ASP A 289 2.31 -11.11 30.49
CA ASP A 289 3.40 -11.03 31.47
C ASP A 289 4.67 -11.81 31.05
N GLU A 290 4.53 -12.72 30.09
CA GLU A 290 5.64 -13.52 29.53
C GLU A 290 6.15 -12.94 28.20
N VAL A 291 5.58 -11.85 27.67
CA VAL A 291 6.02 -11.24 26.42
C VAL A 291 7.08 -10.17 26.67
N PRO A 292 8.39 -10.46 26.45
CA PRO A 292 9.44 -9.47 26.61
C PRO A 292 9.35 -8.37 25.55
N ARG A 293 9.63 -7.14 25.97
CA ARG A 293 9.96 -6.06 25.04
C ARG A 293 11.33 -6.33 24.42
N VAL A 294 11.39 -6.30 23.09
CA VAL A 294 12.64 -6.49 22.33
C VAL A 294 13.15 -5.15 21.80
N PRO A 295 14.46 -4.95 21.60
CA PRO A 295 14.96 -3.72 20.99
C PRO A 295 14.78 -3.73 19.48
N VAL A 296 14.75 -2.56 18.83
CA VAL A 296 14.80 -2.46 17.35
C VAL A 296 16.02 -3.22 16.82
N ARG A 297 17.15 -3.15 17.53
CA ARG A 297 18.42 -3.86 17.25
C ARG A 297 18.27 -5.37 17.03
N ALA A 298 17.23 -6.00 17.59
CA ALA A 298 16.97 -7.44 17.48
C ALA A 298 16.37 -7.85 16.12
N GLY A 299 15.81 -6.92 15.36
CA GLY A 299 15.23 -7.18 14.04
C GLY A 299 16.26 -7.67 13.03
N GLY A 300 15.84 -8.51 12.07
CA GLY A 300 16.75 -9.09 11.06
C GLY A 300 17.55 -8.05 10.26
N PHE A 301 16.93 -6.94 9.84
CA PHE A 301 17.62 -5.88 9.10
C PHE A 301 18.59 -5.08 9.97
N PRO A 302 18.21 -4.59 11.18
CA PRO A 302 19.16 -4.02 12.13
C PRO A 302 20.35 -4.94 12.44
N ARG A 303 20.11 -6.24 12.63
CA ARG A 303 21.17 -7.23 12.82
C ARG A 303 22.15 -7.29 11.64
N ALA A 304 21.64 -7.30 10.40
CA ALA A 304 22.49 -7.23 9.22
C ALA A 304 23.29 -5.91 9.14
N ALA A 305 22.67 -4.78 9.46
CA ALA A 305 23.33 -3.46 9.46
C ALA A 305 24.48 -3.37 10.48
N ASN A 306 24.35 -4.05 11.62
CA ASN A 306 25.37 -4.13 12.66
C ASN A 306 26.40 -5.26 12.43
N GLY A 307 26.31 -5.99 11.31
CA GLY A 307 27.32 -6.98 10.91
C GLY A 307 27.09 -8.40 11.44
N ASP A 308 26.00 -8.69 12.16
CA ASP A 308 25.71 -10.00 12.77
C ASP A 308 25.66 -11.15 11.75
N MET A 309 25.31 -10.82 10.50
CA MET A 309 25.17 -11.79 9.41
C MET A 309 26.40 -11.81 8.48
N GLY A 310 27.41 -10.99 8.75
CA GLY A 310 28.64 -10.86 7.97
C GLY A 310 28.64 -9.70 6.96
N PRO A 311 29.84 -9.34 6.42
CA PRO A 311 30.04 -8.11 5.63
C PRO A 311 29.16 -8.01 4.38
N LYS A 312 28.89 -9.14 3.71
CA LYS A 312 28.00 -9.19 2.55
C LYS A 312 26.63 -8.59 2.87
N PHE A 313 25.97 -9.08 3.92
CA PHE A 313 24.62 -8.64 4.27
C PHE A 313 24.60 -7.23 4.87
N GLN A 314 25.71 -6.79 5.46
CA GLN A 314 25.89 -5.40 5.91
C GLN A 314 25.95 -4.42 4.72
N GLY A 315 26.48 -4.85 3.57
CA GLY A 315 26.35 -4.12 2.30
C GLY A 315 24.92 -4.19 1.75
N ASP A 316 24.37 -5.41 1.63
CA ASP A 316 23.07 -5.65 0.99
C ASP A 316 21.91 -4.89 1.66
N VAL A 317 21.91 -4.77 2.99
CA VAL A 317 20.82 -4.08 3.74
C VAL A 317 20.68 -2.61 3.38
N LYS A 318 21.71 -1.98 2.82
CA LYS A 318 21.69 -0.57 2.38
C LYS A 318 20.96 -0.36 1.05
N VAL A 319 20.61 -1.44 0.34
CA VAL A 319 20.05 -1.33 -1.03
C VAL A 319 18.92 -2.31 -1.33
N PHE A 320 18.80 -3.42 -0.58
CA PHE A 320 18.00 -4.58 -0.99
C PHE A 320 16.55 -4.31 -1.40
N ALA A 321 15.90 -3.34 -0.74
CA ALA A 321 14.48 -3.05 -0.95
C ALA A 321 14.22 -1.92 -1.97
N TRP A 322 15.27 -1.25 -2.44
CA TRP A 322 15.18 -0.17 -3.42
C TRP A 322 16.14 -0.35 -4.61
N LYS A 323 16.34 -1.59 -5.04
CA LYS A 323 17.15 -1.95 -6.22
C LYS A 323 16.50 -1.62 -7.56
N THR A 324 15.42 -0.85 -7.61
CA THR A 324 14.74 -0.51 -8.86
C THR A 324 14.49 0.98 -8.97
N PRO A 325 14.41 1.54 -10.20
CA PRO A 325 14.11 2.96 -10.39
C PRO A 325 12.80 3.41 -9.71
N HIS A 326 11.77 2.55 -9.73
CA HIS A 326 10.53 2.80 -8.98
C HIS A 326 10.76 2.90 -7.48
N ALA A 327 11.51 1.98 -6.88
CA ALA A 327 11.70 2.02 -5.44
C ALA A 327 12.61 3.17 -4.98
N GLN A 328 13.52 3.65 -5.84
CA GLN A 328 14.30 4.87 -5.63
C GLN A 328 13.40 6.10 -5.52
N SER A 329 12.36 6.22 -6.38
CA SER A 329 11.45 7.37 -6.31
C SER A 329 10.60 7.36 -5.03
N TYR A 330 10.29 6.19 -4.45
CA TYR A 330 9.53 6.09 -3.21
C TYR A 330 10.38 6.35 -1.95
N VAL A 331 11.59 5.77 -1.86
CA VAL A 331 12.42 5.87 -0.65
C VAL A 331 12.80 7.31 -0.34
N ARG A 332 13.07 8.11 -1.38
CA ARG A 332 13.35 9.55 -1.24
C ARG A 332 12.21 10.29 -0.54
N GLN A 333 10.96 9.94 -0.85
CA GLN A 333 9.79 10.54 -0.19
C GLN A 333 9.63 10.04 1.25
N ILE A 334 9.89 8.76 1.49
CA ILE A 334 9.86 8.18 2.85
C ILE A 334 10.83 8.93 3.75
N ASP A 335 12.09 9.08 3.31
CA ASP A 335 13.14 9.73 4.10
C ASP A 335 12.80 11.19 4.42
N ALA A 336 12.23 11.93 3.47
CA ALA A 336 11.80 13.31 3.67
C ALA A 336 10.67 13.46 4.72
N MET A 337 9.88 12.41 4.96
CA MET A 337 8.78 12.44 5.93
C MET A 337 9.18 12.01 7.35
N VAL A 338 10.33 11.32 7.52
CA VAL A 338 10.77 10.81 8.85
C VAL A 338 10.91 11.93 9.89
N PRO A 339 11.51 13.09 9.60
CA PRO A 339 11.66 14.17 10.59
C PRO A 339 10.33 14.75 11.11
N HIS A 340 9.22 14.42 10.45
CA HIS A 340 7.89 14.99 10.72
C HIS A 340 6.92 13.98 11.33
N GLN A 341 7.41 12.82 11.79
CA GLN A 341 6.58 11.79 12.42
C GLN A 341 5.92 12.26 13.73
N ASP A 342 6.51 13.25 14.38
CA ASP A 342 6.10 13.83 15.66
C ASP A 342 6.09 15.36 15.55
N GLY A 343 5.56 16.06 16.55
CA GLY A 343 5.54 17.52 16.54
C GLY A 343 4.86 18.17 17.74
N LYS A 344 4.68 19.48 17.65
CA LYS A 344 4.06 20.27 18.72
C LYS A 344 2.58 19.91 18.89
N VAL A 345 2.15 19.74 20.14
CA VAL A 345 0.75 19.56 20.55
C VAL A 345 0.11 20.91 20.86
N ALA A 346 -1.13 21.12 20.44
CA ALA A 346 -1.91 22.29 20.82
C ALA A 346 -2.09 22.33 22.35
N THR A 347 -2.10 23.52 22.94
CA THR A 347 -2.22 23.68 24.40
C THR A 347 -3.61 23.34 24.91
N ASP A 348 -4.62 23.68 24.12
CA ASP A 348 -6.02 23.47 24.47
C ASP A 348 -6.52 22.18 23.82
N VAL A 349 -7.20 21.36 24.63
CA VAL A 349 -7.88 20.16 24.16
C VAL A 349 -9.22 20.55 23.58
N ASP A 350 -9.53 20.10 22.37
CA ASP A 350 -10.84 20.32 21.76
C ASP A 350 -11.93 19.60 22.59
N PRO A 351 -12.90 20.32 23.20
CA PRO A 351 -13.95 19.72 24.01
C PRO A 351 -14.79 18.68 23.25
N ALA A 352 -14.89 18.81 21.93
CA ALA A 352 -15.63 17.88 21.10
C ALA A 352 -14.92 16.52 20.92
N SER A 353 -13.65 16.42 21.29
CA SER A 353 -12.85 15.20 21.26
C SER A 353 -12.94 14.40 22.57
N ALA A 354 -13.89 14.72 23.45
CA ALA A 354 -14.12 13.98 24.70
C ALA A 354 -14.83 12.61 24.50
N ASP A 355 -15.52 12.42 23.36
CA ASP A 355 -16.27 11.20 23.06
C ASP A 355 -15.38 10.16 22.32
N PRO A 356 -15.01 9.04 22.98
CA PRO A 356 -14.12 8.04 22.41
C PRO A 356 -14.72 7.27 21.22
N ASP A 357 -16.04 7.08 21.16
CA ASP A 357 -16.69 6.38 20.05
C ASP A 357 -16.65 7.25 18.80
N ARG A 358 -17.00 8.54 18.97
CA ARG A 358 -16.93 9.53 17.90
C ARG A 358 -15.51 9.66 17.34
N ASN A 359 -14.50 9.74 18.21
CA ASN A 359 -13.11 9.86 17.80
C ASN A 359 -12.65 8.64 17.01
N ALA A 360 -13.00 7.43 17.45
CA ALA A 360 -12.65 6.19 16.74
C ALA A 360 -13.21 6.19 15.31
N ASP A 361 -14.48 6.54 15.14
CA ASP A 361 -15.11 6.60 13.81
C ASP A 361 -14.58 7.75 12.95
N ALA A 362 -14.32 8.93 13.53
CA ALA A 362 -13.75 10.07 12.82
C ALA A 362 -12.32 9.79 12.34
N LEU A 363 -11.48 9.14 13.17
CA LEU A 363 -10.13 8.71 12.78
C LEU A 363 -10.15 7.70 11.64
N LYS A 364 -11.07 6.72 11.70
CA LYS A 364 -11.29 5.77 10.60
C LYS A 364 -11.73 6.50 9.34
N ALA A 365 -12.72 7.39 9.43
CA ALA A 365 -13.19 8.18 8.28
C ALA A 365 -12.07 8.99 7.64
N LEU A 366 -11.24 9.68 8.44
CA LEU A 366 -10.11 10.45 7.96
C LEU A 366 -9.05 9.56 7.30
N ALA A 367 -8.75 8.39 7.88
CA ALA A 367 -7.85 7.41 7.25
C ALA A 367 -8.35 6.95 5.88
N TYR A 368 -9.65 6.66 5.74
CA TYR A 368 -10.25 6.29 4.44
C TYR A 368 -10.32 7.46 3.46
N HIS A 369 -10.56 8.69 3.94
CA HIS A 369 -10.51 9.91 3.13
C HIS A 369 -9.11 10.12 2.54
N LEU A 370 -8.07 9.95 3.36
CA LEU A 370 -6.69 10.09 2.92
C LEU A 370 -6.24 8.91 2.02
N GLY A 371 -6.98 7.80 2.01
CA GLY A 371 -6.78 6.68 1.09
C GLY A 371 -6.21 5.40 1.71
N GLY A 372 -6.36 5.22 3.02
CA GLY A 372 -6.13 3.92 3.67
C GLY A 372 -7.17 2.88 3.25
N ASP A 373 -6.79 1.61 3.16
CA ASP A 373 -7.70 0.54 2.71
C ASP A 373 -8.55 -0.03 3.85
N MET A 374 -7.98 -0.09 5.04
CA MET A 374 -8.62 -0.54 6.29
C MET A 374 -8.02 0.22 7.47
N ALA A 375 -8.85 0.54 8.44
CA ALA A 375 -8.44 1.21 9.67
C ALA A 375 -9.13 0.60 10.89
N GLY A 376 -8.40 0.50 11.99
CA GLY A 376 -8.90 0.06 13.29
C GLY A 376 -8.14 0.76 14.41
N VAL A 377 -8.76 0.87 15.57
CA VAL A 377 -8.17 1.49 16.77
C VAL A 377 -8.02 0.45 17.87
N CYS A 378 -6.98 0.57 18.69
CA CYS A 378 -6.74 -0.33 19.82
C CYS A 378 -5.97 0.36 20.94
N ARG A 379 -5.96 -0.27 22.12
CA ARG A 379 -4.98 0.03 23.17
C ARG A 379 -3.60 -0.47 22.71
N VAL A 380 -2.55 0.27 23.06
CA VAL A 380 -1.16 -0.16 22.87
C VAL A 380 -0.73 -0.98 24.08
N PRO A 381 -0.58 -2.32 23.98
CA PRO A 381 -0.05 -3.10 25.09
C PRO A 381 1.44 -2.79 25.29
N THR A 382 1.93 -2.91 26.53
CA THR A 382 3.32 -2.60 26.89
C THR A 382 4.34 -3.36 26.04
N TYR A 383 4.06 -4.64 25.72
CA TYR A 383 4.94 -5.47 24.91
C TYR A 383 4.97 -5.08 23.41
N ALA A 384 4.04 -4.25 22.94
CA ALA A 384 4.11 -3.71 21.58
C ALA A 384 5.17 -2.62 21.45
N TRP A 385 5.61 -1.99 22.53
CA TRP A 385 6.71 -1.03 22.51
C TRP A 385 8.05 -1.76 22.41
N TYR A 386 8.91 -1.34 21.49
CA TYR A 386 10.31 -1.78 21.53
C TYR A 386 10.94 -1.36 22.87
N SER A 387 11.95 -2.09 23.34
CA SER A 387 12.70 -1.68 24.54
C SER A 387 13.67 -0.53 24.26
N HIS A 388 14.27 -0.53 23.07
CA HIS A 388 15.24 0.48 22.64
C HIS A 388 15.04 0.84 21.17
N ARG A 389 15.31 2.10 20.84
CA ARG A 389 15.34 2.62 19.46
C ARG A 389 16.55 2.11 18.68
N LYS A 390 16.63 2.48 17.41
CA LYS A 390 17.73 2.14 16.50
C LYS A 390 19.09 2.65 16.98
N ASP A 391 19.12 3.77 17.70
CA ASP A 391 20.33 4.38 18.25
C ASP A 391 20.71 3.83 19.64
N GLY A 392 19.93 2.88 20.17
CA GLY A 392 20.13 2.30 21.50
C GLY A 392 19.50 3.10 22.65
N SER A 393 18.84 4.22 22.39
CA SER A 393 18.08 4.94 23.43
C SER A 393 16.88 4.12 23.91
N VAL A 394 16.60 4.19 25.22
CA VAL A 394 15.44 3.51 25.82
C VAL A 394 14.15 4.13 25.29
N VAL A 395 13.19 3.29 24.95
CA VAL A 395 11.82 3.72 24.67
C VAL A 395 11.03 3.54 25.95
N GLU A 396 10.33 4.55 26.42
CA GLU A 396 9.29 4.36 27.45
C GLU A 396 7.92 4.42 26.77
N PRO A 397 6.96 3.54 27.11
CA PRO A 397 5.60 3.65 26.60
C PRO A 397 4.99 5.03 26.91
N TYR A 398 4.70 5.83 25.87
CA TYR A 398 4.25 7.22 26.03
C TYR A 398 2.85 7.51 25.50
N HIS A 399 2.17 6.53 24.91
CA HIS A 399 0.80 6.69 24.43
C HIS A 399 -0.05 5.46 24.77
N ALA A 400 -1.32 5.69 25.11
CA ALA A 400 -2.25 4.62 25.48
C ALA A 400 -2.93 3.94 24.28
N ASN A 401 -3.17 4.68 23.19
CA ASN A 401 -4.00 4.24 22.07
C ASN A 401 -3.22 4.24 20.75
N ALA A 402 -3.68 3.44 19.80
CA ALA A 402 -3.17 3.40 18.44
C ALA A 402 -4.29 3.34 17.40
N LEU A 403 -4.15 4.14 16.34
CA LEU A 403 -4.81 3.93 15.06
C LEU A 403 -3.88 3.11 14.16
N VAL A 404 -4.39 2.01 13.62
CA VAL A 404 -3.68 1.12 12.70
C VAL A 404 -4.33 1.20 11.34
N ILE A 405 -3.53 1.47 10.30
CA ILE A 405 -4.01 1.62 8.92
C ILE A 405 -3.30 0.59 8.05
N LEU A 406 -4.08 -0.17 7.27
CA LEU A 406 -3.57 -1.12 6.29
C LEU A 406 -3.61 -0.52 4.89
N LEU A 407 -2.55 -0.76 4.13
CA LEU A 407 -2.36 -0.34 2.74
C LEU A 407 -2.13 -1.57 1.88
N ASP A 408 -3.02 -1.82 0.91
CA ASP A 408 -2.97 -2.97 0.00
C ASP A 408 -1.72 -2.88 -0.89
N GLN A 409 -0.96 -3.96 -0.99
CA GLN A 409 0.23 -4.06 -1.86
C GLN A 409 -0.10 -4.33 -3.34
N GLY A 410 -1.37 -4.35 -3.72
CA GLY A 410 -1.85 -4.32 -5.10
C GLY A 410 -1.93 -5.72 -5.68
N TYR A 411 -3.16 -6.23 -5.80
CA TYR A 411 -3.44 -7.57 -6.32
C TYR A 411 -2.94 -7.71 -7.76
N GLU A 412 -3.28 -6.75 -8.61
CA GLU A 412 -2.98 -6.74 -10.04
C GLU A 412 -1.49 -6.91 -10.31
N THR A 413 -0.63 -6.10 -9.68
CA THR A 413 0.83 -6.21 -9.84
C THR A 413 1.37 -7.52 -9.27
N MET A 414 0.84 -7.97 -8.12
CA MET A 414 1.28 -9.22 -7.48
C MET A 414 0.96 -10.46 -8.33
N GLU A 415 -0.13 -10.43 -9.11
CA GLU A 415 -0.48 -11.48 -10.06
C GLU A 415 0.57 -11.63 -11.17
N GLY A 416 1.12 -10.53 -11.66
CA GLY A 416 2.18 -10.56 -12.68
C GLY A 416 3.56 -10.95 -12.15
N ALA A 417 3.75 -10.91 -10.83
CA ALA A 417 5.06 -11.05 -10.21
C ALA A 417 5.34 -12.50 -9.83
N SER A 418 6.63 -12.89 -9.72
CA SER A 418 7.07 -14.11 -9.02
C SER A 418 6.87 -14.01 -7.50
N GLY A 419 6.73 -12.78 -7.00
CA GLY A 419 6.72 -12.43 -5.57
C GLY A 419 8.12 -12.17 -5.00
N ASP A 420 9.17 -12.43 -5.75
CA ASP A 420 10.58 -12.22 -5.38
C ASP A 420 11.44 -11.75 -6.58
N ASP A 421 10.80 -11.11 -7.55
CA ASP A 421 11.43 -10.48 -8.72
C ASP A 421 11.68 -8.98 -8.46
N TRP A 422 11.89 -8.21 -9.53
CA TRP A 422 12.27 -6.79 -9.46
C TRP A 422 11.16 -5.87 -8.92
N VAL A 423 9.87 -6.25 -8.99
CA VAL A 423 8.80 -5.37 -8.48
C VAL A 423 8.53 -5.53 -6.99
N SER A 424 9.01 -6.60 -6.35
CA SER A 424 8.68 -6.91 -4.94
C SER A 424 9.09 -5.78 -3.97
N GLY A 425 10.25 -5.15 -4.18
CA GLY A 425 10.70 -4.00 -3.38
C GLY A 425 9.77 -2.80 -3.55
N ALA A 426 9.43 -2.47 -4.80
CA ALA A 426 8.52 -1.38 -5.16
C ALA A 426 7.10 -1.58 -4.59
N GLN A 427 6.57 -2.81 -4.57
CA GLN A 427 5.27 -3.11 -3.93
C GLN A 427 5.27 -2.78 -2.43
N SER A 428 6.34 -3.12 -1.73
CA SER A 428 6.48 -2.77 -0.32
C SER A 428 6.65 -1.27 -0.12
N MET A 429 7.56 -0.64 -0.87
CA MET A 429 7.91 0.77 -0.69
C MET A 429 6.76 1.72 -1.02
N ARG A 430 5.94 1.45 -2.05
CA ARG A 430 4.78 2.32 -2.32
C ARG A 430 3.78 2.34 -1.16
N ALA A 431 3.54 1.18 -0.54
CA ALA A 431 2.56 1.06 0.55
C ALA A 431 3.09 1.71 1.83
N TYR A 432 4.42 1.63 2.06
CA TYR A 432 5.06 2.33 3.17
C TYR A 432 5.07 3.84 3.00
N MET A 433 5.42 4.34 1.82
CA MET A 433 5.40 5.77 1.50
C MET A 433 3.99 6.34 1.65
N ARG A 434 2.99 5.67 1.06
CA ARG A 434 1.58 6.04 1.18
C ARG A 434 1.11 6.06 2.64
N GLY A 435 1.45 5.03 3.40
CA GLY A 435 1.10 4.96 4.82
C GLY A 435 1.74 6.08 5.64
N ALA A 436 3.02 6.39 5.41
CA ALA A 436 3.73 7.45 6.11
C ALA A 436 3.08 8.83 5.93
N GLN A 437 2.66 9.17 4.69
CA GLN A 437 1.92 10.40 4.41
C GLN A 437 0.60 10.45 5.18
N ILE A 438 -0.21 9.39 5.09
CA ILE A 438 -1.53 9.33 5.74
C ILE A 438 -1.39 9.46 7.26
N ALA A 439 -0.53 8.66 7.87
CA ALA A 439 -0.31 8.64 9.32
C ALA A 439 0.28 9.96 9.82
N GLY A 440 1.12 10.59 9.02
CA GLY A 440 1.71 11.89 9.33
C GLY A 440 0.66 13.02 9.36
N ILE A 441 -0.22 13.10 8.36
CA ILE A 441 -1.35 14.05 8.35
C ILE A 441 -2.28 13.82 9.54
N ILE A 442 -2.64 12.56 9.81
CA ILE A 442 -3.52 12.23 10.95
C ILE A 442 -2.85 12.59 12.28
N SER A 443 -1.56 12.27 12.47
CA SER A 443 -0.86 12.62 13.71
C SER A 443 -0.79 14.14 13.92
N SER A 444 -0.53 14.91 12.86
CA SER A 444 -0.57 16.38 12.88
C SER A 444 -1.95 16.90 13.26
N HIS A 445 -3.01 16.32 12.69
CA HIS A 445 -4.38 16.71 13.03
C HIS A 445 -4.74 16.37 14.49
N ILE A 446 -4.40 15.18 14.99
CA ILE A 446 -4.63 14.82 16.39
C ILE A 446 -3.92 15.80 17.33
N ARG A 447 -2.67 16.17 17.02
CA ARG A 447 -1.92 17.19 17.77
C ARG A 447 -2.59 18.56 17.73
N SER A 448 -3.22 18.93 16.61
CA SER A 448 -3.99 20.18 16.50
C SER A 448 -5.24 20.20 17.38
N LEU A 449 -5.75 19.03 17.78
CA LEU A 449 -6.89 18.87 18.69
C LEU A 449 -6.46 18.79 20.17
N GLY A 450 -5.16 18.94 20.47
CA GLY A 450 -4.61 19.00 21.82
C GLY A 450 -4.14 17.66 22.40
N TYR A 451 -4.04 16.59 21.59
CA TYR A 451 -3.56 15.29 22.05
C TYR A 451 -2.19 14.95 21.45
N SER A 452 -1.29 14.40 22.28
CA SER A 452 -0.02 13.88 21.78
C SER A 452 -0.27 12.76 20.77
N ALA A 453 0.46 12.78 19.65
CA ALA A 453 0.37 11.76 18.63
C ALA A 453 1.62 11.66 17.77
N ARG A 454 2.04 10.43 17.47
CA ARG A 454 3.20 10.13 16.64
C ARG A 454 2.90 9.05 15.61
N SER A 455 3.32 9.27 14.36
CA SER A 455 3.29 8.23 13.33
C SER A 455 4.50 7.30 13.41
N HIS A 456 4.29 6.02 13.11
CA HIS A 456 5.30 4.97 13.10
C HIS A 456 5.32 4.29 11.73
N THR A 457 6.45 4.36 11.05
CA THR A 457 6.62 3.94 9.66
C THR A 457 7.63 2.80 9.53
N ASN A 458 7.93 2.38 8.30
CA ASN A 458 8.99 1.39 8.06
C ASN A 458 10.39 1.92 8.34
N ALA A 459 10.59 3.23 8.25
CA ALA A 459 11.90 3.86 8.40
C ALA A 459 12.24 4.09 9.88
N GLU A 460 11.23 4.49 10.68
CA GLU A 460 11.38 4.74 12.11
C GLU A 460 10.08 4.41 12.85
N SER A 461 10.20 3.56 13.87
CA SER A 461 9.09 3.12 14.72
C SER A 461 9.57 2.74 16.11
N ASP A 462 8.82 3.16 17.13
CA ASP A 462 9.00 2.78 18.53
C ASP A 462 8.09 1.58 18.92
N VAL A 463 7.25 1.11 18.00
CA VAL A 463 6.28 0.02 18.22
C VAL A 463 6.35 -1.10 17.18
N LEU A 464 6.04 -2.32 17.61
CA LEU A 464 5.78 -3.48 16.79
C LEU A 464 4.37 -3.39 16.18
N HIS A 465 4.26 -3.40 14.86
CA HIS A 465 2.96 -3.25 14.21
C HIS A 465 2.10 -4.52 14.28
N ILE A 466 2.69 -5.71 14.27
CA ILE A 466 1.98 -7.00 14.26
C ILE A 466 0.97 -7.12 15.42
N PRO A 467 1.34 -6.91 16.70
CA PRO A 467 0.37 -6.99 17.79
C PRO A 467 -0.71 -5.92 17.67
N LEU A 468 -0.40 -4.73 17.17
CA LEU A 468 -1.39 -3.65 16.99
C LEU A 468 -2.39 -3.96 15.88
N VAL A 469 -1.96 -4.58 14.77
CA VAL A 469 -2.88 -5.04 13.72
C VAL A 469 -3.84 -6.12 14.26
N LEU A 470 -3.34 -7.01 15.13
CA LEU A 470 -4.16 -8.02 15.80
C LEU A 470 -5.17 -7.38 16.76
N HIS A 471 -4.70 -6.48 17.64
CA HIS A 471 -5.54 -5.80 18.64
C HIS A 471 -6.54 -4.82 18.03
N ALA A 472 -6.25 -4.22 16.89
CA ALA A 472 -7.20 -3.39 16.13
C ALA A 472 -8.27 -4.21 15.40
N GLY A 473 -8.27 -5.55 15.54
CA GLY A 473 -9.25 -6.42 14.91
C GLY A 473 -9.18 -6.42 13.38
N LEU A 474 -7.99 -6.24 12.82
CA LEU A 474 -7.77 -6.14 11.38
C LEU A 474 -7.33 -7.47 10.74
N GLY A 475 -7.14 -8.52 11.52
CA GLY A 475 -6.79 -9.84 11.03
C GLY A 475 -6.57 -10.86 12.14
N GLU A 476 -6.17 -12.07 11.75
CA GLU A 476 -5.71 -13.13 12.65
C GLU A 476 -4.26 -13.50 12.33
N LEU A 477 -3.51 -14.03 13.30
CA LEU A 477 -2.16 -14.51 13.06
C LEU A 477 -2.16 -15.72 12.12
N SER A 478 -1.26 -15.74 11.14
CA SER A 478 -1.26 -16.73 10.05
C SER A 478 -0.07 -17.69 10.09
N ARG A 479 -0.13 -18.79 9.32
CA ARG A 479 1.02 -19.71 9.12
C ARG A 479 2.28 -19.01 8.60
N ILE A 480 2.13 -17.92 7.84
CA ILE A 480 3.28 -17.14 7.34
C ILE A 480 4.16 -16.69 8.52
N GLY A 481 3.56 -16.50 9.69
CA GLY A 481 4.25 -16.40 10.97
C GLY A 481 4.11 -15.02 11.57
N GLU A 482 5.16 -14.20 11.45
CA GLU A 482 5.16 -12.79 11.85
C GLU A 482 4.33 -11.91 10.90
N LEU A 483 3.08 -12.33 10.64
CA LEU A 483 2.16 -11.68 9.74
C LEU A 483 0.72 -11.98 10.17
N VAL A 484 -0.03 -10.90 10.42
CA VAL A 484 -1.48 -10.92 10.58
C VAL A 484 -2.12 -10.93 9.19
N LEU A 485 -3.07 -11.83 8.96
CA LEU A 485 -3.78 -11.98 7.69
C LEU A 485 -5.19 -11.41 7.83
N ASN A 486 -5.56 -10.55 6.90
CA ASN A 486 -6.89 -9.93 6.84
C ASN A 486 -7.87 -10.81 6.03
N PRO A 487 -9.15 -10.94 6.42
CA PRO A 487 -10.11 -11.79 5.71
C PRO A 487 -10.37 -11.39 4.24
N PHE A 488 -10.20 -10.13 3.84
CA PHE A 488 -10.60 -9.66 2.50
C PHE A 488 -9.45 -9.47 1.52
N VAL A 489 -8.28 -9.02 2.00
CA VAL A 489 -7.07 -8.83 1.17
C VAL A 489 -5.99 -9.87 1.46
N GLY A 490 -6.26 -10.80 2.38
CA GLY A 490 -5.30 -11.79 2.81
C GLY A 490 -4.07 -11.13 3.46
N PRO A 491 -2.87 -11.62 3.18
CA PRO A 491 -1.63 -11.07 3.73
C PRO A 491 -1.07 -9.89 2.90
N ARG A 492 -1.78 -9.42 1.86
CA ARG A 492 -1.29 -8.49 0.84
C ARG A 492 -1.34 -7.03 1.30
N PHE A 493 -0.82 -6.71 2.47
CA PHE A 493 -0.81 -5.32 2.95
C PHE A 493 0.48 -4.95 3.65
N LYS A 494 0.69 -3.65 3.83
CA LYS A 494 1.60 -3.07 4.83
C LYS A 494 0.76 -2.32 5.86
N SER A 495 1.29 -2.17 7.06
CA SER A 495 0.66 -1.38 8.11
C SER A 495 1.48 -0.13 8.41
N VAL A 496 0.78 0.94 8.74
CA VAL A 496 1.32 2.13 9.41
C VAL A 496 0.51 2.34 10.69
N VAL A 497 1.14 2.88 11.73
CA VAL A 497 0.52 3.09 13.04
C VAL A 497 0.64 4.55 13.44
N VAL A 498 -0.40 5.10 14.06
CA VAL A 498 -0.34 6.37 14.80
C VAL A 498 -0.63 6.05 16.26
N THR A 499 0.32 6.28 17.16
CA THR A 499 0.06 6.20 18.60
C THR A 499 -0.39 7.56 19.12
N THR A 500 -1.27 7.59 20.11
CA THR A 500 -1.84 8.83 20.68
C THR A 500 -2.45 8.65 22.07
N ASP A 501 -2.60 9.75 22.80
CA ASP A 501 -3.41 9.85 24.02
C ASP A 501 -4.86 10.29 23.78
N MET A 502 -5.25 10.55 22.52
CA MET A 502 -6.65 10.82 22.19
C MET A 502 -7.53 9.65 22.67
N PRO A 503 -8.62 9.92 23.41
CA PRO A 503 -9.52 8.86 23.86
C PRO A 503 -10.22 8.25 22.66
N VAL A 504 -10.18 6.92 22.55
CA VAL A 504 -10.84 6.15 21.50
C VAL A 504 -11.42 4.88 22.09
N THR A 505 -12.54 4.42 21.57
CA THR A 505 -13.08 3.10 21.93
C THR A 505 -12.36 2.04 21.08
N PRO A 506 -11.60 1.10 21.69
CA PRO A 506 -10.88 0.07 20.95
C PRO A 506 -11.81 -0.82 20.13
N ASP A 507 -11.38 -1.18 18.92
CA ASP A 507 -11.98 -2.27 18.18
C ASP A 507 -11.72 -3.61 18.90
N ARG A 508 -12.63 -4.56 18.71
CA ARG A 508 -12.46 -5.93 19.18
C ARG A 508 -11.73 -6.79 18.17
N HIS A 509 -11.03 -7.81 18.65
CA HIS A 509 -10.40 -8.85 17.83
C HIS A 509 -11.43 -9.55 16.94
N ILE A 510 -10.94 -10.25 15.91
CA ILE A 510 -11.77 -10.99 14.97
C ILE A 510 -11.47 -12.49 15.00
N ASP A 511 -12.48 -13.27 14.65
CA ASP A 511 -12.38 -14.71 14.39
C ASP A 511 -13.09 -15.00 13.07
N PHE A 512 -12.32 -15.22 12.01
CA PHE A 512 -12.81 -15.68 10.72
C PHE A 512 -12.39 -17.13 10.42
N GLY A 513 -11.95 -17.84 11.46
CA GLY A 513 -11.55 -19.25 11.40
C GLY A 513 -10.22 -19.49 10.72
N LEU A 514 -9.31 -18.49 10.71
CA LEU A 514 -8.01 -18.63 10.06
C LEU A 514 -7.16 -19.72 10.70
N GLN A 515 -7.21 -19.86 12.02
CA GLN A 515 -6.40 -20.84 12.74
C GLN A 515 -6.60 -22.27 12.21
N ASP A 516 -7.86 -22.65 11.95
CA ASP A 516 -8.23 -23.95 11.40
C ASP A 516 -7.99 -24.03 9.87
N PHE A 517 -8.05 -22.92 9.14
CA PHE A 517 -7.67 -22.92 7.72
C PHE A 517 -6.15 -23.14 7.57
N CYS A 518 -5.34 -22.39 8.31
CA CYS A 518 -3.88 -22.46 8.28
C CYS A 518 -3.34 -23.80 8.79
N SER A 519 -4.01 -24.46 9.75
CA SER A 519 -3.63 -25.83 10.16
C SER A 519 -3.81 -26.85 9.03
N LYS A 520 -4.68 -26.59 8.05
CA LYS A 520 -4.99 -27.46 6.91
C LYS A 520 -4.30 -27.06 5.60
N CYS A 521 -3.65 -25.89 5.55
CA CYS A 521 -3.03 -25.33 4.36
C CYS A 521 -1.54 -25.03 4.61
N THR A 522 -0.67 -25.56 3.75
CA THR A 522 0.79 -25.38 3.80
C THR A 522 1.36 -24.62 2.60
N LYS A 523 0.50 -24.04 1.74
CA LYS A 523 0.92 -23.40 0.48
C LYS A 523 2.00 -22.34 0.66
N CYS A 524 1.89 -21.45 1.66
CA CYS A 524 2.93 -20.46 1.91
C CYS A 524 4.28 -21.06 2.36
N ALA A 525 4.26 -22.21 3.06
CA ALA A 525 5.47 -22.93 3.46
C ALA A 525 6.13 -23.61 2.26
N ARG A 526 5.32 -24.30 1.45
CA ARG A 526 5.72 -24.95 0.20
C ARG A 526 6.35 -23.98 -0.79
N GLU A 527 5.74 -22.81 -0.95
CA GLU A 527 6.18 -21.81 -1.94
C GLU A 527 7.30 -20.89 -1.43
N CYS A 528 7.79 -21.08 -0.20
CA CYS A 528 8.83 -20.24 0.39
C CYS A 528 10.21 -20.59 -0.22
N PRO A 529 10.89 -19.68 -0.94
CA PRO A 529 12.14 -19.99 -1.64
C PRO A 529 13.31 -20.40 -0.74
N CYS A 530 13.22 -20.11 0.55
CA CYS A 530 14.25 -20.41 1.55
C CYS A 530 13.75 -21.33 2.67
N ALA A 531 12.58 -21.95 2.51
CA ALA A 531 11.98 -22.88 3.49
C ALA A 531 11.94 -22.32 4.92
N ALA A 532 11.65 -21.01 5.05
CA ALA A 532 11.64 -20.30 6.34
C ALA A 532 10.30 -20.41 7.07
N ILE A 533 9.20 -20.68 6.37
CA ILE A 533 7.86 -20.77 6.95
C ILE A 533 7.61 -22.22 7.40
N PRO A 534 7.14 -22.48 8.63
CA PRO A 534 7.00 -23.83 9.15
C PRO A 534 5.86 -24.61 8.47
N PHE A 535 6.13 -25.87 8.14
CA PHE A 535 5.08 -26.84 7.79
C PHE A 535 4.34 -27.38 9.02
N GLY A 536 5.01 -27.42 10.17
CA GLY A 536 4.49 -27.97 11.42
C GLY A 536 3.46 -27.09 12.15
N ASP A 537 3.22 -27.44 13.41
CA ASP A 537 2.25 -26.77 14.28
C ASP A 537 2.78 -25.47 14.89
N LYS A 538 1.89 -24.78 15.61
CA LYS A 538 2.22 -23.58 16.38
C LYS A 538 3.05 -23.93 17.61
N VAL A 539 3.85 -22.98 18.05
CA VAL A 539 4.65 -23.04 19.28
C VAL A 539 4.37 -21.82 20.13
N MET A 540 4.68 -21.89 21.42
CA MET A 540 4.88 -20.68 22.23
C MET A 540 6.25 -20.08 21.92
N PHE A 541 6.26 -18.80 21.58
CA PHE A 541 7.47 -18.02 21.34
C PHE A 541 7.35 -16.71 22.09
N ASN A 542 8.24 -16.49 23.07
CA ASN A 542 8.26 -15.27 23.89
C ASN A 542 6.86 -14.92 24.45
N GLY A 543 6.19 -15.89 25.09
CA GLY A 543 4.86 -15.71 25.69
C GLY A 543 3.67 -15.70 24.73
N ALA A 544 3.88 -15.85 23.41
CA ALA A 544 2.81 -15.81 22.40
C ALA A 544 2.75 -17.08 21.52
N GLU A 545 1.54 -17.56 21.24
CA GLU A 545 1.27 -18.68 20.34
C GLU A 545 1.41 -18.25 18.87
N MET A 546 2.26 -18.93 18.09
CA MET A 546 2.41 -18.65 16.66
C MET A 546 3.03 -19.75 15.82
N TRP A 547 2.85 -19.67 14.50
CA TRP A 547 3.69 -20.39 13.52
C TRP A 547 4.98 -19.63 13.29
N LYS A 548 5.95 -19.76 14.20
CA LYS A 548 7.17 -18.94 14.17
C LYS A 548 8.06 -19.31 12.96
N PRO A 549 8.36 -18.36 12.05
CA PRO A 549 9.23 -18.64 10.91
C PRO A 549 10.70 -18.50 11.28
N ASP A 550 11.58 -19.09 10.48
CA ASP A 550 13.03 -18.87 10.53
C ASP A 550 13.35 -17.48 9.96
N VAL A 551 13.29 -16.48 10.83
CA VAL A 551 13.47 -15.07 10.47
C VAL A 551 14.88 -14.78 9.94
N GLU A 552 15.88 -15.56 10.34
CA GLU A 552 17.25 -15.43 9.84
C GLU A 552 17.33 -15.85 8.36
N ARG A 553 16.75 -17.01 8.00
CA ARG A 553 16.68 -17.48 6.60
C ARG A 553 15.89 -16.50 5.73
N CYS A 554 14.72 -16.06 6.19
CA CYS A 554 13.91 -15.08 5.48
C CYS A 554 14.68 -13.77 5.24
N THR A 555 15.33 -13.25 6.28
CA THR A 555 16.13 -12.02 6.20
C THR A 555 17.28 -12.17 5.19
N LYS A 556 18.09 -13.23 5.31
CA LYS A 556 19.21 -13.47 4.38
C LYS A 556 18.75 -13.63 2.94
N TYR A 557 17.62 -14.30 2.70
CA TYR A 557 17.05 -14.40 1.34
C TYR A 557 16.63 -13.05 0.80
N ARG A 558 15.90 -12.24 1.59
CA ARG A 558 15.45 -10.90 1.18
C ARG A 558 16.62 -9.96 0.88
N LEU A 559 17.64 -9.96 1.73
CA LEU A 559 18.84 -9.14 1.56
C LEU A 559 19.66 -9.59 0.34
N GLY A 560 19.97 -10.88 0.28
CA GLY A 560 20.87 -11.46 -0.71
C GLY A 560 20.21 -11.86 -2.04
N ASN A 561 18.96 -11.45 -2.29
CA ASN A 561 18.29 -11.74 -3.56
C ASN A 561 18.98 -10.98 -4.69
N LEU A 562 19.60 -11.72 -5.62
CA LEU A 562 20.30 -11.17 -6.79
C LEU A 562 19.44 -11.19 -8.06
N ARG A 563 18.27 -11.83 -8.01
CA ARG A 563 17.35 -11.99 -9.14
C ARG A 563 16.03 -11.23 -8.95
N GLY A 564 16.07 -10.22 -8.08
CA GLY A 564 14.94 -9.40 -7.69
C GLY A 564 15.30 -8.46 -6.54
N SER A 565 14.29 -7.75 -6.03
CA SER A 565 14.43 -6.82 -4.91
C SER A 565 13.58 -7.27 -3.73
N ALA A 566 14.21 -7.75 -2.67
CA ALA A 566 13.58 -8.39 -1.52
C ALA A 566 12.77 -9.66 -1.87
N CYS A 567 11.67 -9.92 -1.15
CA CYS A 567 10.74 -11.03 -1.38
C CYS A 567 9.44 -10.80 -0.58
N GLY A 568 8.33 -11.18 -1.19
CA GLY A 568 6.97 -11.22 -0.66
C GLY A 568 6.14 -12.39 -1.19
N ARG A 569 6.79 -13.46 -1.70
CA ARG A 569 6.14 -14.59 -2.37
C ARG A 569 5.08 -15.30 -1.51
N CYS A 570 5.27 -15.37 -0.20
CA CYS A 570 4.29 -15.93 0.72
C CYS A 570 2.94 -15.19 0.69
N MET A 571 2.96 -13.88 0.41
CA MET A 571 1.73 -13.10 0.25
C MET A 571 1.02 -13.45 -1.05
N LYS A 572 1.79 -13.55 -2.15
CA LYS A 572 1.28 -13.87 -3.48
C LYS A 572 0.55 -15.21 -3.52
N THR A 573 1.12 -16.24 -2.93
CA THR A 573 0.62 -17.62 -3.07
C THR A 573 -0.44 -17.99 -2.05
N CYS A 574 -0.75 -17.11 -1.08
CA CYS A 574 -1.76 -17.38 -0.08
C CYS A 574 -3.17 -17.47 -0.72
N PRO A 575 -4.01 -18.48 -0.41
CA PRO A 575 -5.37 -18.58 -0.96
C PRO A 575 -6.29 -17.40 -0.61
N PHE A 576 -5.96 -16.60 0.41
CA PHE A 576 -6.70 -15.37 0.76
C PHE A 576 -6.23 -14.14 -0.03
N ASN A 577 -5.18 -14.26 -0.85
CA ASN A 577 -4.77 -13.24 -1.79
C ASN A 577 -5.71 -13.23 -3.01
N ILE A 578 -6.89 -12.62 -2.85
CA ILE A 578 -7.96 -12.66 -3.85
C ILE A 578 -8.17 -11.30 -4.54
N GLU A 579 -8.82 -11.34 -5.71
CA GLU A 579 -9.24 -10.16 -6.48
C GLU A 579 -10.44 -9.44 -5.82
N GLY A 580 -11.29 -10.19 -5.13
CA GLY A 580 -12.53 -9.73 -4.54
C GLY A 580 -13.73 -9.76 -5.50
N VAL A 581 -13.69 -10.60 -6.54
CA VAL A 581 -14.83 -10.84 -7.44
C VAL A 581 -15.95 -11.64 -6.76
N LEU A 582 -17.17 -11.57 -7.28
CA LEU A 582 -18.34 -12.25 -6.69
C LEU A 582 -18.10 -13.75 -6.41
N ALA A 583 -17.49 -14.48 -7.34
CA ALA A 583 -17.20 -15.92 -7.17
C ALA A 583 -16.24 -16.18 -6.00
N GLU A 584 -15.16 -15.39 -5.89
CA GLU A 584 -14.20 -15.51 -4.78
C GLU A 584 -14.82 -15.15 -3.43
N ARG A 585 -15.76 -14.19 -3.41
CA ARG A 585 -16.48 -13.86 -2.17
C ARG A 585 -17.31 -15.02 -1.65
N ALA A 586 -17.87 -15.86 -2.53
CA ALA A 586 -18.56 -17.08 -2.11
C ALA A 586 -17.60 -18.11 -1.52
N LEU A 587 -16.41 -18.29 -2.13
CA LEU A 587 -15.36 -19.17 -1.61
C LEU A 587 -14.81 -18.67 -0.27
N LEU A 588 -14.58 -17.37 -0.13
CA LEU A 588 -14.15 -16.74 1.12
C LEU A 588 -15.23 -16.91 2.20
N TRP A 589 -16.49 -16.69 1.87
CA TRP A 589 -17.60 -16.94 2.79
C TRP A 589 -17.63 -18.40 3.26
N ALA A 590 -17.43 -19.36 2.35
CA ALA A 590 -17.34 -20.78 2.70
C ALA A 590 -16.13 -21.07 3.60
N ALA A 591 -14.95 -20.50 3.30
CA ALA A 591 -13.76 -20.64 4.14
C ALA A 591 -14.00 -20.12 5.57
N ILE A 592 -14.73 -19.01 5.70
CA ILE A 592 -15.04 -18.39 6.99
C ILE A 592 -16.12 -19.19 7.74
N LYS A 593 -17.23 -19.54 7.08
CA LYS A 593 -18.43 -20.06 7.73
C LYS A 593 -18.55 -21.58 7.76
N LEU A 594 -17.83 -22.31 6.90
CA LEU A 594 -17.97 -23.76 6.72
C LEU A 594 -16.63 -24.49 6.97
N PRO A 595 -16.28 -24.79 8.24
CA PRO A 595 -14.99 -25.40 8.61
C PRO A 595 -14.63 -26.69 7.84
N PHE A 596 -15.62 -27.50 7.50
CA PHE A 596 -15.43 -28.76 6.76
C PHE A 596 -14.93 -28.54 5.32
N THR A 597 -15.09 -27.33 4.75
CA THR A 597 -14.66 -27.03 3.37
C THR A 597 -13.19 -26.62 3.28
N ARG A 598 -12.56 -26.17 4.38
CA ARG A 598 -11.27 -25.46 4.36
C ARG A 598 -10.11 -26.25 3.73
N ARG A 599 -10.00 -27.55 4.04
CA ARG A 599 -9.00 -28.44 3.43
C ARG A 599 -9.23 -28.59 1.92
N TRP A 600 -10.48 -28.73 1.51
CA TRP A 600 -10.83 -28.84 0.09
C TRP A 600 -10.58 -27.52 -0.64
N LEU A 601 -10.93 -26.37 -0.05
CA LEU A 601 -10.66 -25.04 -0.62
C LEU A 601 -9.16 -24.80 -0.81
N ALA A 602 -8.32 -25.17 0.15
CA ALA A 602 -6.87 -25.07 0.00
C ALA A 602 -6.33 -25.90 -1.18
N ARG A 603 -6.87 -27.12 -1.38
CA ARG A 603 -6.51 -27.97 -2.53
C ARG A 603 -7.09 -27.46 -3.85
N LEU A 604 -8.28 -26.88 -3.82
CA LEU A 604 -8.91 -26.28 -4.99
C LEU A 604 -8.09 -25.10 -5.50
N ASP A 605 -7.58 -24.26 -4.60
CA ASP A 605 -6.73 -23.11 -4.93
C ASP A 605 -5.50 -23.50 -5.76
N ASP A 606 -4.85 -24.61 -5.40
CA ASP A 606 -3.78 -25.22 -6.20
C ASP A 606 -4.28 -25.76 -7.53
N LYS A 607 -5.40 -26.50 -7.53
CA LYS A 607 -5.97 -27.11 -8.75
C LYS A 607 -6.33 -26.08 -9.82
N VAL A 608 -6.77 -24.88 -9.41
CA VAL A 608 -7.12 -23.78 -10.34
C VAL A 608 -5.92 -22.90 -10.71
N GLY A 609 -4.73 -23.19 -10.16
CA GLY A 609 -3.50 -22.47 -10.48
C GLY A 609 -3.44 -21.06 -9.90
N ASN A 610 -4.13 -20.78 -8.79
CA ASN A 610 -4.00 -19.49 -8.12
C ASN A 610 -2.59 -19.34 -7.56
N GLY A 611 -2.00 -18.15 -7.72
CA GLY A 611 -0.60 -17.89 -7.37
C GLY A 611 0.39 -18.15 -8.51
N SER A 612 -0.04 -18.61 -9.69
CA SER A 612 0.79 -18.58 -10.89
C SER A 612 1.11 -17.15 -11.35
N ILE A 613 2.11 -16.99 -12.21
CA ILE A 613 2.41 -15.71 -12.86
C ILE A 613 1.38 -15.45 -13.96
N ASN A 614 0.80 -14.26 -13.98
CA ASN A 614 -0.07 -13.79 -15.05
C ASN A 614 0.68 -12.76 -15.92
N PRO A 615 1.20 -13.12 -17.11
CA PRO A 615 1.98 -12.21 -17.94
C PRO A 615 1.25 -10.93 -18.36
N VAL A 616 -0.09 -10.96 -18.47
CA VAL A 616 -0.91 -9.76 -18.77
C VAL A 616 -0.76 -8.67 -17.70
N LYS A 617 -0.32 -9.06 -16.51
CA LYS A 617 -0.14 -8.18 -15.35
C LYS A 617 1.31 -7.76 -15.12
N LYS A 618 2.27 -8.32 -15.86
CA LYS A 618 3.67 -7.87 -15.82
C LYS A 618 3.81 -6.60 -16.66
N TRP A 619 3.81 -5.45 -16.00
CA TRP A 619 3.87 -4.13 -16.65
C TRP A 619 5.21 -3.40 -16.46
N TRP A 620 6.01 -3.84 -15.50
CA TRP A 620 7.31 -3.24 -15.18
C TRP A 620 8.43 -3.86 -16.01
N TRP A 621 9.52 -3.11 -16.15
CA TRP A 621 10.77 -3.61 -16.70
C TRP A 621 11.66 -4.20 -15.61
N ASP A 622 12.40 -5.24 -15.97
CA ASP A 622 13.38 -5.86 -15.09
C ASP A 622 14.66 -5.02 -15.13
N LEU A 623 14.76 -4.04 -14.23
CA LEU A 623 15.89 -3.13 -14.09
C LEU A 623 16.47 -3.22 -12.68
N GLU A 624 17.80 -3.19 -12.59
CA GLU A 624 18.51 -3.02 -11.33
C GLU A 624 19.10 -1.61 -11.25
N TRP A 625 18.86 -0.90 -10.14
CA TRP A 625 19.48 0.39 -9.86
C TRP A 625 20.80 0.19 -9.15
N ARG A 626 21.89 0.66 -9.75
CA ARG A 626 23.24 0.49 -9.23
C ARG A 626 24.11 1.68 -9.63
N ASP A 627 24.85 2.21 -8.67
CA ASP A 627 25.84 3.28 -8.89
C ASP A 627 25.27 4.50 -9.64
N GLY A 628 24.03 4.87 -9.32
CA GLY A 628 23.35 6.05 -9.90
C GLY A 628 22.72 5.85 -11.28
N GLN A 629 22.65 4.62 -11.77
CA GLN A 629 22.07 4.29 -13.08
C GLN A 629 21.24 3.01 -13.05
N ALA A 630 20.28 2.90 -13.98
CA ALA A 630 19.54 1.67 -14.21
C ALA A 630 20.32 0.75 -15.17
N ILE A 631 20.43 -0.53 -14.83
CA ILE A 631 21.12 -1.54 -15.64
C ILE A 631 20.23 -2.78 -15.84
N VAL A 632 20.56 -3.58 -16.86
CA VAL A 632 19.99 -4.93 -17.00
C VAL A 632 20.52 -5.80 -15.86
N PRO A 633 19.65 -6.50 -15.11
CA PRO A 633 20.09 -7.31 -13.99
C PRO A 633 21.06 -8.44 -14.40
N PRO A 634 22.30 -8.45 -13.87
CA PRO A 634 23.36 -9.34 -14.32
C PRO A 634 23.14 -10.81 -13.93
N LYS A 635 22.29 -11.09 -12.93
CA LYS A 635 21.94 -12.46 -12.51
C LYS A 635 20.58 -12.91 -13.04
N GLY A 636 19.92 -12.10 -13.86
CA GLY A 636 18.59 -12.35 -14.41
C GLY A 636 17.45 -12.10 -13.41
N THR A 637 16.27 -12.62 -13.72
CA THR A 637 15.03 -12.37 -12.96
C THR A 637 14.45 -13.68 -12.43
N ASN A 638 13.91 -13.68 -11.21
CA ASN A 638 13.12 -14.81 -10.69
C ASN A 638 11.78 -14.89 -11.41
N ALA A 639 11.43 -16.08 -11.90
CA ALA A 639 10.12 -16.39 -12.49
C ALA A 639 9.70 -17.78 -12.01
N ARG A 640 9.13 -17.84 -10.80
CA ARG A 640 8.81 -19.11 -10.13
C ARG A 640 7.37 -19.53 -10.37
N ASP A 641 7.19 -20.66 -11.04
CA ASP A 641 5.91 -21.37 -11.10
C ASP A 641 5.51 -21.94 -9.73
N LEU A 642 4.30 -22.50 -9.63
CA LEU A 642 3.82 -23.17 -8.41
C LEU A 642 4.61 -24.46 -8.19
N ASP A 643 5.14 -24.64 -6.98
CA ASP A 643 5.87 -25.85 -6.61
C ASP A 643 4.89 -26.90 -6.08
N MET A 644 4.30 -27.68 -6.98
CA MET A 644 3.30 -28.71 -6.63
C MET A 644 3.90 -29.94 -5.93
N GLU A 645 5.23 -30.09 -5.92
CA GLU A 645 5.92 -31.21 -5.27
C GLU A 645 6.74 -30.78 -4.03
N GLY A 646 6.69 -29.49 -3.67
CA GLY A 646 7.53 -28.86 -2.64
C GLY A 646 7.33 -29.38 -1.21
N ASP A 647 6.29 -30.18 -0.96
CA ASP A 647 6.04 -30.78 0.36
C ASP A 647 7.16 -31.76 0.78
N LYS A 648 7.99 -32.23 -0.16
CA LYS A 648 9.21 -33.03 0.14
C LYS A 648 10.18 -32.30 1.07
N VAL A 649 10.17 -30.97 1.10
CA VAL A 649 11.01 -30.15 1.99
C VAL A 649 10.59 -30.29 3.45
N ALA A 650 9.31 -30.59 3.72
CA ALA A 650 8.76 -30.64 5.08
C ALA A 650 9.51 -31.64 5.98
N ALA A 651 9.83 -32.82 5.46
CA ALA A 651 10.49 -33.89 6.23
C ALA A 651 11.94 -33.56 6.66
N ARG A 652 12.57 -32.56 6.03
CA ARG A 652 13.95 -32.14 6.32
C ARG A 652 14.03 -30.71 6.85
N GLN A 653 12.89 -30.08 7.11
CA GLN A 653 12.85 -28.68 7.51
C GLN A 653 13.38 -28.53 8.95
N GLN A 654 14.35 -27.62 9.10
CA GLN A 654 14.84 -27.16 10.40
C GLN A 654 14.54 -25.68 10.53
N ILE A 655 13.75 -25.30 11.54
CA ILE A 655 13.39 -23.92 11.88
C ILE A 655 14.19 -23.51 13.11
N ALA A 656 14.97 -22.43 13.02
CA ALA A 656 15.72 -21.90 14.16
C ALA A 656 14.92 -20.79 14.87
N LEU A 657 14.69 -20.95 16.18
CA LEU A 657 13.99 -19.96 16.99
C LEU A 657 14.97 -19.14 17.85
N TYR A 658 14.99 -17.83 17.59
CA TYR A 658 15.81 -16.87 18.33
C TYR A 658 14.92 -16.13 19.34
N THR A 659 14.83 -16.65 20.57
CA THR A 659 14.07 -16.05 21.68
C THR A 659 14.73 -14.76 22.17
N ALA A 660 14.00 -13.95 22.95
CA ALA A 660 14.47 -12.62 23.34
C ALA A 660 15.81 -12.63 24.09
N ASP A 661 16.06 -13.64 24.92
CA ASP A 661 17.30 -13.85 25.67
C ASP A 661 18.50 -14.18 24.77
N MET A 662 18.26 -14.63 23.54
CA MET A 662 19.31 -14.89 22.55
C MET A 662 19.62 -13.68 21.67
N LEU A 663 18.76 -12.67 21.66
CA LEU A 663 18.88 -11.54 20.74
C LEU A 663 19.86 -10.49 21.29
N PRO A 664 20.51 -9.72 20.41
CA PRO A 664 21.44 -8.68 20.86
C PRO A 664 20.74 -7.66 21.76
N PRO A 665 21.38 -7.20 22.85
CA PRO A 665 20.83 -6.15 23.69
C PRO A 665 20.71 -4.83 22.91
N GLY A 666 19.87 -3.93 23.39
CA GLY A 666 19.51 -2.71 22.66
C GLY A 666 20.66 -1.73 22.47
N ASP A 667 21.60 -1.72 23.40
CA ASP A 667 22.78 -0.86 23.45
C ASP A 667 23.97 -1.38 22.61
N ALA A 668 23.89 -2.60 22.08
CA ALA A 668 24.93 -3.19 21.22
C ALA A 668 24.92 -2.63 19.78
N ILE A 669 25.05 -1.31 19.65
CA ILE A 669 25.08 -0.59 18.36
C ILE A 669 26.50 -0.58 17.79
N GLY A 670 26.62 -0.90 16.51
CA GLY A 670 27.91 -1.01 15.81
C GLY A 670 28.73 -2.25 16.19
N VAL A 671 28.24 -3.08 17.12
CA VAL A 671 28.91 -4.30 17.58
C VAL A 671 28.24 -5.52 16.95
N PRO A 672 28.97 -6.31 16.14
CA PRO A 672 28.44 -7.56 15.59
C PRO A 672 28.20 -8.59 16.71
N VAL A 673 26.99 -9.13 16.77
CA VAL A 673 26.61 -10.20 17.69
C VAL A 673 26.23 -11.43 16.89
N LYS A 674 27.08 -12.45 16.95
CA LYS A 674 26.89 -13.70 16.21
C LYS A 674 25.93 -14.62 16.98
N LEU A 675 24.77 -14.89 16.40
CA LEU A 675 23.84 -15.87 16.96
C LEU A 675 24.24 -17.30 16.57
N VAL A 676 24.16 -18.23 17.52
CA VAL A 676 24.50 -19.63 17.32
C VAL A 676 23.26 -20.39 16.86
N ARG A 677 23.19 -20.67 15.55
CA ARG A 677 22.04 -21.37 14.97
C ARG A 677 21.74 -22.72 15.62
N LYS A 678 22.77 -23.47 16.05
CA LYS A 678 22.59 -24.78 16.73
C LYS A 678 21.79 -24.63 18.04
N GLU A 679 22.07 -23.58 18.81
CA GLU A 679 21.32 -23.29 20.04
C GLU A 679 19.88 -22.89 19.72
N ALA A 680 19.68 -22.10 18.67
CA ALA A 680 18.34 -21.70 18.24
C ALA A 680 17.51 -22.88 17.73
N LEU A 681 18.14 -23.92 17.16
CA LEU A 681 17.47 -25.18 16.81
C LEU A 681 17.09 -25.98 18.06
N ALA A 682 17.97 -26.06 19.06
CA ALA A 682 17.65 -26.70 20.33
C ALA A 682 16.50 -25.99 21.06
N ARG A 683 16.41 -24.66 20.97
CA ARG A 683 15.26 -23.88 21.47
C ARG A 683 13.96 -24.24 20.76
N THR A 684 14.01 -24.51 19.45
CA THR A 684 12.84 -24.97 18.70
C THR A 684 12.35 -26.33 19.21
N GLU A 685 13.26 -27.27 19.43
CA GLU A 685 12.93 -28.61 19.93
C GLU A 685 12.34 -28.57 21.35
N ALA A 686 12.79 -27.62 22.17
CA ALA A 686 12.33 -27.41 23.54
C ALA A 686 11.15 -26.42 23.66
N ALA A 687 10.59 -25.92 22.55
CA ALA A 687 9.54 -24.91 22.60
C ALA A 687 8.24 -25.50 23.16
N GLU A 688 7.68 -24.85 24.18
CA GLU A 688 6.39 -25.22 24.78
C GLU A 688 5.29 -25.20 23.71
N THR A 689 4.44 -26.23 23.70
CA THR A 689 3.28 -26.24 22.82
C THR A 689 2.17 -25.34 23.36
N PRO A 690 1.30 -24.77 22.49
CA PRO A 690 0.18 -23.96 22.96
C PRO A 690 -0.83 -24.72 23.84
N ALA A 691 -0.84 -26.06 23.80
CA ALA A 691 -1.69 -26.87 24.66
C ALA A 691 -1.11 -26.99 26.08
N GLU A 692 0.20 -27.22 26.19
CA GLU A 692 0.93 -27.23 27.47
C GLU A 692 0.83 -25.87 28.17
N ALA A 693 1.01 -24.77 27.42
CA ALA A 693 0.91 -23.41 27.95
C ALA A 693 -0.48 -23.10 28.51
N ARG A 694 -1.56 -23.45 27.80
CA ARG A 694 -2.94 -23.30 28.30
C ARG A 694 -3.15 -24.10 29.59
N ALA A 695 -2.74 -25.37 29.60
CA ALA A 695 -2.86 -26.20 30.78
C ALA A 695 -2.03 -25.68 31.97
N ARG A 696 -0.90 -25.00 31.71
CA ARG A 696 -0.07 -24.36 32.74
C ARG A 696 -0.75 -23.11 33.31
N VAL A 697 -1.28 -22.24 32.45
CA VAL A 697 -1.96 -21.00 32.86
C VAL A 697 -3.28 -21.30 33.57
N ASP A 698 -4.07 -22.27 33.11
CA ASP A 698 -5.36 -22.63 33.74
C ASP A 698 -5.20 -23.22 35.17
N ARG A 699 -3.98 -23.65 35.53
CA ARG A 699 -3.64 -24.20 36.86
C ARG A 699 -3.01 -23.18 37.82
N ALA A 700 -2.59 -22.02 37.30
CA ALA A 700 -2.00 -20.92 38.06
C ALA A 700 -3.11 -19.96 38.51
#